data_AF-A0A844MSM3-F1
#
_entry.id   AF-A0A844MSM3-F1
#
_cell.length_a   1.000
_cell.length_b   1.000
_cell.length_c   1.000
_cell.angle_alpha   90.00
_cell.angle_beta   90.00
_cell.angle_gamma   90.00
#
_symmetry.space_group_name_H-M   'P 1'
#
loop_
_entity.id
_entity.type
_entity.pdbx_description
1 polymer ?
#
loop_
_entity_poly.entity_id
_entity_poly.type
_entity_poly.pdbx_seq_one_letter_code
_entity_poly.pdbx_strand_id
1 'polypeptide(L)'
;MNHGFLPLKKGCPICGGLRKDCRQSQATDLVHCRAGVDAPSGWRFVGEDTLGFAMFAVDDGRSPEQLREVRRRQLADRQLWEEQRKKELAKALPAKERDGAIRVLSRNLGLTIEHRKKLRDRGLTNEQIDAGGFFTIVPNTDLKLSLPPNLPGISRGYLRAAGRGIACPTRTLDGKFSGWQLRLDSVIDGGKYRWAAGDRSSHLPNGELPITVCVPEGADILDLRACEGILKPYVASCRLNLPFIGASGALFSKSSEQVKEVLTQLQPKRIVLPLDAGDTKNKQVAARWLNEAKFFQELGYTVVFEWWGQVEKSGQDIDEITLEQHQAVSMLSIAEFTELCRAHGGYKSEDCDSQKQGEAEPSTAEYEQYIAQESSQSEWERGFDSYLADWEHQQKVQWLAQYPERVQKTQQALQDITPYVTETQDSKYVEMSLENLTPGIYGLAAGMGSGKTFLIKQAINHFSDGLLLSYRNSLLIQTCRSSEVADKISFLWDLQNRAVKYTEIPWIGACVESITKLPSKKVVILEEVEKIVNALLQSPTCRRDRREKLRCFTKVLQQAEYIIAADADISPVSLRYLQKLSGKQIHLIHNIHKRFEWRCFFHSGIVTPQGEQRPNSRKDFENRLLDAAASGEKLLIPTDSQRWGQALERQLQAIGLRGLRIDSFTKAEDPRVDAFLTNPDKWIEENQPDYIIYSPTAEASLDITIQDYFDGVWGCFFGVINHWGCKQMLGRLRTNCDRHIFIKTFSTIDNRASRSPLPQVVAKSLIETSQRTIEQLGLNFPAFAPYSDATSEYYTDPHFETLAEIVAKDNWSRANLRENLTEELRKAGHNVIVMGMVGGNEIVPNNPIADHKEDILREWAGIIANSEDISIQAAYDILSSPDAKPEERWKAIKATLKDRLPGLELTPNFIFERYLKDPMWISKQELRWMLYHPEVAKDIDTKRLYKAIENEDMPWDVRTRTLVLKALQVLEIPQFLEAAQQSHLEWQANSPIVRDFKERAIANRKLILLALGINANQDSDGCYLLRRVLDKLGVPLIRRQRRVEGLRVWFCQVDTTALTTGDYAAAWGAFERRFECHQPPSNIDSIYISAQLVTPEITDLDQLDEWLQPKNLASMARDFQRCENSEALLTYFDFYPMHAVEEAVKLLPMEFGQWVLDWANWWKENSLVQTEAA
;
A
#
# COMPACT_ATOMS: atom_id res chain seq x y z
N MET A 1 -37.57 0.77 -2.39
CA MET A 1 -37.01 -0.05 -1.30
C MET A 1 -37.82 0.30 -0.05
N ASN A 2 -38.38 -0.70 0.65
CA ASN A 2 -39.20 -0.46 1.84
C ASN A 2 -38.37 0.22 2.92
N HIS A 3 -38.74 1.44 3.29
CA HIS A 3 -38.12 2.18 4.37
C HIS A 3 -38.70 1.70 5.71
N GLY A 4 -37.86 1.12 6.57
CA GLY A 4 -38.28 0.58 7.86
C GLY A 4 -38.56 1.65 8.91
N PHE A 5 -39.36 1.28 9.91
CA PHE A 5 -39.59 2.07 11.11
C PHE A 5 -38.71 1.58 12.26
N LEU A 6 -38.08 2.50 13.00
CA LEU A 6 -37.35 2.19 14.22
C LEU A 6 -38.34 2.18 15.41
N PRO A 7 -38.50 1.08 16.15
CA PRO A 7 -39.36 1.06 17.33
C PRO A 7 -38.70 1.85 18.47
N LEU A 8 -39.41 2.84 19.00
CA LEU A 8 -38.92 3.73 20.06
C LEU A 8 -39.12 3.16 21.46
N LYS A 9 -40.08 2.24 21.64
CA LYS A 9 -40.42 1.61 22.93
C LYS A 9 -40.52 2.66 24.05
N LYS A 10 -39.70 2.57 25.10
CA LYS A 10 -39.68 3.50 26.23
C LYS A 10 -39.05 4.87 25.92
N GLY A 11 -38.34 5.00 24.80
CA GLY A 11 -37.62 6.21 24.39
C GLY A 11 -38.41 7.13 23.47
N CYS A 12 -39.74 7.03 23.41
CA CYS A 12 -40.52 7.93 22.56
C CYS A 12 -40.48 9.37 23.12
N PRO A 13 -39.95 10.35 22.36
CA PRO A 13 -39.80 11.73 22.85
C PRO A 13 -41.14 12.46 22.99
N ILE A 14 -42.21 11.92 22.40
CA ILE A 14 -43.54 12.53 22.44
C ILE A 14 -44.30 12.11 23.70
N CYS A 15 -44.27 10.81 24.04
CA CYS A 15 -45.05 10.29 25.16
C CYS A 15 -44.22 9.79 26.34
N GLY A 16 -42.90 10.00 26.33
CA GLY A 16 -42.00 9.52 27.38
C GLY A 16 -42.04 8.01 27.59
N GLY A 17 -42.43 7.24 26.55
CA GLY A 17 -42.53 5.79 26.65
C GLY A 17 -43.83 5.24 27.25
N LEU A 18 -44.89 6.06 27.39
CA LEU A 18 -46.23 5.61 27.82
C LEU A 18 -46.75 4.44 26.98
N ARG A 19 -46.37 4.40 25.69
CA ARG A 19 -46.74 3.38 24.71
C ARG A 19 -45.50 2.74 24.11
N LYS A 20 -45.49 1.41 24.04
CA LYS A 20 -44.33 0.63 23.56
C LYS A 20 -44.32 0.43 22.03
N ASP A 21 -45.44 0.74 21.37
CA ASP A 21 -45.66 0.61 19.93
C ASP A 21 -45.27 1.87 19.12
N CYS A 22 -44.83 2.94 19.78
CA CYS A 22 -44.33 4.15 19.13
C CYS A 22 -43.08 3.85 18.28
N ARG A 23 -42.94 4.55 17.16
CA ARG A 23 -41.91 4.27 16.16
C ARG A 23 -41.45 5.54 15.45
N GLN A 24 -40.26 5.51 14.87
CA GLN A 24 -39.72 6.61 14.07
C GLN A 24 -39.51 6.15 12.64
N SER A 25 -40.02 6.91 11.68
CA SER A 25 -39.77 6.64 10.26
C SER A 25 -38.30 6.90 9.95
N GLN A 26 -37.54 5.88 9.54
CA GLN A 26 -36.13 6.06 9.16
C GLN A 26 -35.94 6.74 7.79
N ALA A 27 -37.05 7.08 7.11
CA ALA A 27 -37.03 7.84 5.86
C ALA A 27 -37.34 9.32 6.05
N THR A 28 -38.18 9.67 7.03
CA THR A 28 -38.67 11.03 7.22
C THR A 28 -38.33 11.61 8.58
N ASP A 29 -37.70 10.82 9.46
CA ASP A 29 -37.39 11.09 10.87
C ASP A 29 -38.60 11.48 11.74
N LEU A 30 -39.82 11.41 11.19
CA LEU A 30 -41.05 11.65 11.91
C LEU A 30 -41.21 10.61 13.03
N VAL A 31 -41.60 11.10 14.20
CA VAL A 31 -41.96 10.27 15.33
C VAL A 31 -43.45 9.98 15.26
N HIS A 32 -43.79 8.71 15.10
CA HIS A 32 -45.16 8.19 15.09
C HIS A 32 -45.47 7.75 16.53
N CYS A 33 -46.31 8.53 17.21
CA CYS A 33 -46.71 8.33 18.59
C CYS A 33 -48.21 8.03 18.67
N ARG A 34 -48.60 7.16 19.61
CA ARG A 34 -50.01 6.73 19.78
C ARG A 34 -50.67 7.23 21.06
N ALA A 35 -49.94 7.95 21.90
CA ALA A 35 -50.40 8.30 23.25
C ALA A 35 -51.13 9.65 23.34
N GLY A 36 -51.16 10.45 22.27
CA GLY A 36 -51.84 11.76 22.23
C GLY A 36 -51.48 12.57 20.99
N VAL A 37 -52.34 13.54 20.63
CA VAL A 37 -52.21 14.44 19.46
C VAL A 37 -51.55 15.78 19.78
N ASP A 38 -51.48 16.16 21.06
CA ASP A 38 -50.88 17.41 21.47
C ASP A 38 -49.35 17.32 21.44
N ALA A 39 -48.72 18.26 20.73
CA ALA A 39 -47.28 18.26 20.54
C ALA A 39 -46.56 18.82 21.79
N PRO A 40 -45.60 18.10 22.38
CA PRO A 40 -44.79 18.63 23.47
C PRO A 40 -43.83 19.71 22.98
N SER A 41 -43.31 20.52 23.91
CA SER A 41 -42.38 21.61 23.59
C SER A 41 -41.18 21.14 22.76
N GLY A 42 -40.88 21.85 21.66
CA GLY A 42 -39.83 21.48 20.69
C GLY A 42 -40.28 20.53 19.57
N TRP A 43 -41.55 20.12 19.58
CA TRP A 43 -42.16 19.25 18.57
C TRP A 43 -43.44 19.88 18.03
N ARG A 44 -43.75 19.59 16.76
CA ARG A 44 -45.01 19.99 16.13
C ARG A 44 -45.74 18.79 15.55
N PHE A 45 -47.05 18.77 15.72
CA PHE A 45 -47.92 17.78 15.11
C PHE A 45 -48.02 18.03 13.61
N VAL A 46 -47.85 16.97 12.81
CA VAL A 46 -47.76 17.05 11.35
C VAL A 46 -48.91 16.30 10.65
N GLY A 47 -49.72 15.56 11.39
CA GLY A 47 -50.83 14.74 10.90
C GLY A 47 -50.79 13.31 11.43
N GLU A 48 -51.64 12.43 10.93
CA GLU A 48 -51.68 11.02 11.31
C GLU A 48 -51.27 10.11 10.14
N ASP A 49 -50.63 8.97 10.44
CA ASP A 49 -50.37 7.94 9.44
C ASP A 49 -51.62 7.08 9.17
N THR A 50 -51.57 6.22 8.16
CA THR A 50 -52.68 5.33 7.77
C THR A 50 -53.05 4.29 8.84
N LEU A 51 -52.23 4.14 9.88
CA LEU A 51 -52.45 3.24 11.01
C LEU A 51 -52.89 4.00 12.28
N GLY A 52 -53.19 5.30 12.15
CA GLY A 52 -53.70 6.15 13.24
C GLY A 52 -52.63 6.60 14.25
N PHE A 53 -51.35 6.63 13.87
CA PHE A 53 -50.30 7.23 14.71
C PHE A 53 -50.19 8.72 14.44
N ALA A 54 -50.26 9.52 15.50
CA ALA A 54 -49.95 10.94 15.45
C ALA A 54 -48.45 11.12 15.12
N MET A 55 -48.17 11.84 14.03
CA MET A 55 -46.83 12.07 13.51
C MET A 55 -46.31 13.43 13.97
N PHE A 56 -45.10 13.44 14.51
CA PHE A 56 -44.46 14.63 15.05
C PHE A 56 -43.11 14.86 14.39
N ALA A 57 -42.84 16.11 14.03
CA ALA A 57 -41.54 16.58 13.58
C ALA A 57 -40.93 17.48 14.65
N VAL A 58 -39.60 17.55 14.68
CA VAL A 58 -38.89 18.56 15.46
C VAL A 58 -39.29 19.94 14.92
N ASP A 59 -39.68 20.85 15.81
CA ASP A 59 -40.05 22.21 15.43
C ASP A 59 -38.77 23.04 15.22
N ASP A 60 -38.39 23.21 13.95
CA ASP A 60 -37.16 23.87 13.53
C ASP A 60 -37.34 25.35 13.16
N GLY A 61 -38.48 25.94 13.54
CA GLY A 61 -38.78 27.36 13.34
C GLY A 61 -39.07 27.78 11.89
N ARG A 62 -39.10 26.83 10.94
CA ARG A 62 -39.40 27.13 9.53
C ARG A 62 -40.89 27.32 9.31
N SER A 63 -41.27 28.35 8.57
CA SER A 63 -42.68 28.61 8.29
C SER A 63 -43.28 27.52 7.38
N PRO A 64 -44.60 27.25 7.46
CA PRO A 64 -45.28 26.30 6.56
C PRO A 64 -45.11 26.61 5.06
N GLU A 65 -44.73 27.84 4.72
CA GLU A 65 -44.46 28.28 3.35
C GLU A 65 -43.07 27.86 2.88
N GLN A 66 -42.04 27.98 3.73
CA GLN A 66 -40.68 27.54 3.46
C GLN A 66 -40.60 26.01 3.25
N LEU A 67 -41.40 25.24 4.00
CA LEU A 67 -41.46 23.77 3.86
C LEU A 67 -42.16 23.33 2.56
N ARG A 68 -43.17 24.09 2.11
CA ARG A 68 -43.83 23.87 0.82
C ARG A 68 -42.89 24.15 -0.35
N GLU A 69 -42.04 25.16 -0.22
CA GLU A 69 -41.02 25.50 -1.21
C GLU A 69 -39.91 24.43 -1.31
N VAL A 70 -39.47 23.89 -0.17
CA VAL A 70 -38.50 22.76 -0.14
C VAL A 70 -39.08 21.51 -0.80
N ARG A 71 -40.35 21.16 -0.54
CA ARG A 71 -41.02 20.04 -1.23
C ARG A 71 -41.15 20.29 -2.74
N ARG A 72 -41.42 21.53 -3.15
CA ARG A 72 -41.49 21.92 -4.57
C ARG A 72 -40.14 21.75 -5.27
N ARG A 73 -39.05 22.21 -4.64
CA ARG A 73 -37.67 22.02 -5.13
C ARG A 73 -37.28 20.54 -5.21
N GLN A 74 -37.55 19.75 -4.18
CA GLN A 74 -37.24 18.32 -4.19
C GLN A 74 -38.00 17.54 -5.28
N LEU A 75 -39.26 17.91 -5.56
CA LEU A 75 -40.01 17.34 -6.69
C LEU A 75 -39.41 17.76 -8.02
N ALA A 76 -39.05 19.04 -8.18
CA ALA A 76 -38.44 19.57 -9.39
C ALA A 76 -37.07 18.95 -9.69
N ASP A 77 -36.22 18.77 -8.66
CA ASP A 77 -34.90 18.15 -8.79
C ASP A 77 -35.02 16.66 -9.18
N ARG A 78 -36.01 15.95 -8.61
CA ARG A 78 -36.31 14.56 -9.00
C ARG A 78 -36.79 14.48 -10.46
N GLN A 79 -37.66 15.39 -10.88
CA GLN A 79 -38.13 15.47 -12.27
C GLN A 79 -36.99 15.76 -13.23
N LEU A 80 -36.09 16.70 -12.88
CA LEU A 80 -34.89 17.02 -13.66
C LEU A 80 -33.94 15.82 -13.77
N TRP A 81 -33.70 15.09 -12.67
CA TRP A 81 -32.85 13.89 -12.69
C TRP A 81 -33.46 12.76 -13.53
N GLU A 82 -34.77 12.51 -13.40
CA GLU A 82 -35.49 11.52 -14.20
C GLU A 82 -35.46 11.89 -15.69
N GLU A 83 -35.65 13.18 -16.03
CA GLU A 83 -35.52 13.67 -17.40
C GLU A 83 -34.10 13.53 -17.95
N GLN A 84 -33.07 13.87 -17.17
CA GLN A 84 -31.67 13.72 -17.57
C GLN A 84 -31.32 12.24 -17.77
N ARG A 85 -31.73 11.36 -16.84
CA ARG A 85 -31.52 9.92 -16.96
C ARG A 85 -32.25 9.34 -18.17
N LYS A 86 -33.47 9.81 -18.46
CA LYS A 86 -34.23 9.43 -19.67
C LYS A 86 -33.54 9.90 -20.95
N LYS A 87 -33.00 11.12 -20.97
CA LYS A 87 -32.20 11.66 -22.09
C LYS A 87 -30.90 10.88 -22.32
N GLU A 88 -30.24 10.43 -21.25
CA GLU A 88 -29.03 9.60 -21.36
C GLU A 88 -29.33 8.17 -21.82
N LEU A 89 -30.39 7.54 -21.30
CA LEU A 89 -30.81 6.20 -21.71
C LEU A 89 -31.31 6.17 -23.16
N ALA A 90 -31.93 7.25 -23.66
CA ALA A 90 -32.32 7.37 -25.06
C ALA A 90 -31.12 7.27 -26.04
N LYS A 91 -29.88 7.50 -25.57
CA LYS A 91 -28.65 7.34 -26.37
C LYS A 91 -28.08 5.92 -26.33
N ALA A 92 -28.69 5.00 -25.59
CA ALA A 92 -28.29 3.60 -25.55
C ALA A 92 -28.57 2.91 -26.89
N LEU A 93 -27.74 1.93 -27.27
CA LEU A 93 -27.97 1.18 -28.51
C LEU A 93 -29.28 0.37 -28.42
N PRO A 94 -30.17 0.45 -29.43
CA PRO A 94 -31.32 -0.44 -29.55
C PRO A 94 -30.92 -1.91 -29.75
N ALA A 95 -31.81 -2.84 -29.41
CA ALA A 95 -31.55 -4.29 -29.50
C ALA A 95 -31.09 -4.75 -30.90
N LYS A 96 -31.63 -4.15 -31.98
CA LYS A 96 -31.25 -4.47 -33.36
C LYS A 96 -29.77 -4.18 -33.66
N GLU A 97 -29.24 -3.07 -33.16
CA GLU A 97 -27.84 -2.69 -33.37
C GLU A 97 -26.90 -3.48 -32.46
N ARG A 98 -27.36 -3.84 -31.26
CA ARG A 98 -26.63 -4.73 -30.34
C ARG A 98 -26.45 -6.13 -30.92
N ASP A 99 -27.44 -6.66 -31.63
CA ASP A 99 -27.38 -8.01 -32.22
C ASP A 99 -26.15 -8.19 -33.12
N GLY A 100 -25.96 -7.28 -34.07
CA GLY A 100 -24.82 -7.32 -34.98
C GLY A 100 -23.49 -7.29 -34.23
N ALA A 101 -23.34 -6.38 -33.25
CA ALA A 101 -22.12 -6.24 -32.47
C ALA A 101 -21.83 -7.47 -31.58
N ILE A 102 -22.86 -8.03 -30.93
CA ILE A 102 -22.72 -9.22 -30.08
C ILE A 102 -22.38 -10.46 -30.93
N ARG A 103 -22.95 -10.60 -32.14
CA ARG A 103 -22.57 -11.68 -33.06
C ARG A 103 -21.13 -11.56 -33.55
N VAL A 104 -20.66 -10.34 -33.81
CA VAL A 104 -19.25 -10.08 -34.14
C VAL A 104 -18.35 -10.51 -32.99
N LEU A 105 -18.66 -10.11 -31.75
CA LEU A 105 -17.92 -10.55 -30.56
C LEU A 105 -17.91 -12.07 -30.40
N SER A 106 -19.09 -12.71 -30.53
CA SER A 106 -19.22 -14.16 -30.39
C SER A 106 -18.38 -14.92 -31.40
N ARG A 107 -18.38 -14.50 -32.68
CA ARG A 107 -17.59 -15.14 -33.75
C ARG A 107 -16.09 -14.95 -33.58
N ASN A 108 -15.65 -13.77 -33.16
CA ASN A 108 -14.22 -13.46 -33.07
C ASN A 108 -13.56 -13.99 -31.80
N LEU A 109 -14.28 -14.00 -30.68
CA LEU A 109 -13.72 -14.43 -29.39
C LEU A 109 -13.95 -15.92 -29.14
N GLY A 110 -15.07 -16.46 -29.63
CA GLY A 110 -15.44 -17.86 -29.46
C GLY A 110 -15.47 -18.30 -27.99
N LEU A 111 -15.52 -19.61 -27.78
CA LEU A 111 -15.40 -20.23 -26.47
C LEU A 111 -14.06 -20.95 -26.33
N THR A 112 -13.45 -20.84 -25.16
CA THR A 112 -12.36 -21.75 -24.78
C THR A 112 -12.87 -23.19 -24.66
N ILE A 113 -11.99 -24.16 -24.80
CA ILE A 113 -12.30 -25.59 -24.64
C ILE A 113 -12.97 -25.85 -23.27
N GLU A 114 -12.47 -25.21 -22.22
CA GLU A 114 -13.00 -25.30 -20.86
C GLU A 114 -14.43 -24.77 -20.77
N HIS A 115 -14.70 -23.57 -21.29
CA HIS A 115 -16.05 -22.98 -21.25
C HIS A 115 -17.05 -23.73 -22.11
N ARG A 116 -16.60 -24.23 -23.27
CA ARG A 116 -17.42 -25.11 -24.12
C ARG A 116 -17.72 -26.43 -23.40
N LYS A 117 -16.78 -26.99 -22.63
CA LYS A 117 -17.03 -28.14 -21.76
C LYS A 117 -18.05 -27.81 -20.67
N LYS A 118 -17.93 -26.67 -19.96
CA LYS A 118 -18.90 -26.26 -18.91
C LYS A 118 -20.34 -26.16 -19.43
N LEU A 119 -20.54 -25.74 -20.69
CA LEU A 119 -21.86 -25.70 -21.32
C LEU A 119 -22.35 -27.09 -21.76
N ARG A 120 -21.46 -27.96 -22.23
CA ARG A 120 -21.79 -29.38 -22.53
C ARG A 120 -22.13 -30.17 -21.27
N ASP A 121 -21.40 -29.96 -20.18
CA ASP A 121 -21.65 -30.56 -18.87
C ASP A 121 -23.04 -30.14 -18.33
N ARG A 122 -23.63 -29.07 -18.87
CA ARG A 122 -25.02 -28.63 -18.61
C ARG A 122 -26.06 -29.21 -19.56
N GLY A 123 -25.68 -30.15 -20.42
CA GLY A 123 -26.58 -30.88 -21.32
C GLY A 123 -26.84 -30.22 -22.67
N LEU A 124 -26.05 -29.21 -23.07
CA LEU A 124 -26.17 -28.60 -24.41
C LEU A 124 -25.34 -29.34 -25.46
N THR A 125 -25.90 -29.51 -26.67
CA THR A 125 -25.14 -29.99 -27.84
C THR A 125 -24.24 -28.89 -28.41
N ASN A 126 -23.29 -29.25 -29.29
CA ASN A 126 -22.43 -28.25 -29.94
C ASN A 126 -23.25 -27.28 -30.80
N GLU A 127 -24.26 -27.79 -31.52
CA GLU A 127 -25.15 -26.99 -32.36
C GLU A 127 -25.96 -26.00 -31.51
N GLN A 128 -26.43 -26.43 -30.33
CA GLN A 128 -27.09 -25.55 -29.37
C GLN A 128 -26.12 -24.51 -28.78
N ILE A 129 -24.88 -24.88 -28.47
CA ILE A 129 -23.88 -23.93 -27.98
C ILE A 129 -23.56 -22.87 -29.05
N ASP A 130 -23.39 -23.27 -30.31
CA ASP A 130 -23.09 -22.37 -31.42
C ASP A 130 -24.29 -21.48 -31.76
N ALA A 131 -25.50 -22.04 -31.76
CA ALA A 131 -26.74 -21.26 -31.84
C ALA A 131 -26.88 -20.29 -30.66
N GLY A 132 -26.33 -20.66 -29.50
CA GLY A 132 -26.27 -19.99 -28.21
C GLY A 132 -25.53 -18.65 -28.18
N GLY A 133 -24.63 -18.41 -29.13
CA GLY A 133 -23.88 -17.15 -29.26
C GLY A 133 -22.97 -16.84 -28.05
N PHE A 134 -22.65 -17.84 -27.24
CA PHE A 134 -21.79 -17.69 -26.07
C PHE A 134 -20.35 -17.35 -26.49
N PHE A 135 -19.64 -16.59 -25.65
CA PHE A 135 -18.22 -16.34 -25.87
C PHE A 135 -17.47 -16.14 -24.56
N THR A 136 -16.16 -16.38 -24.59
CA THR A 136 -15.28 -16.17 -23.45
C THR A 136 -14.85 -14.72 -23.39
N ILE A 137 -15.04 -14.09 -22.24
CA ILE A 137 -14.48 -12.78 -21.96
C ILE A 137 -13.25 -12.94 -21.08
N VAL A 138 -12.15 -12.33 -21.51
CA VAL A 138 -10.99 -12.04 -20.69
C VAL A 138 -10.95 -10.52 -20.49
N PRO A 139 -10.87 -10.00 -19.25
CA PRO A 139 -10.83 -8.56 -19.02
C PRO A 139 -9.67 -7.88 -19.75
N ASN A 140 -9.91 -6.66 -20.23
CA ASN A 140 -8.92 -5.81 -20.91
C ASN A 140 -8.35 -6.39 -22.21
N THR A 141 -9.03 -7.36 -22.84
CA THR A 141 -8.68 -7.79 -24.19
C THR A 141 -8.90 -6.64 -25.17
N ASP A 142 -7.83 -6.25 -25.87
CA ASP A 142 -7.90 -5.38 -27.04
C ASP A 142 -8.59 -6.14 -28.17
N LEU A 143 -9.76 -5.66 -28.57
CA LEU A 143 -10.57 -6.35 -29.56
C LEU A 143 -10.05 -6.16 -30.98
N LYS A 144 -9.36 -5.06 -31.29
CA LYS A 144 -9.02 -4.65 -32.68
C LYS A 144 -10.17 -4.80 -33.69
N LEU A 145 -11.41 -4.73 -33.20
CA LEU A 145 -12.64 -4.85 -33.98
C LEU A 145 -13.36 -3.50 -34.00
N SER A 146 -13.93 -3.14 -35.15
CA SER A 146 -14.79 -1.97 -35.26
C SER A 146 -16.15 -2.31 -34.65
N LEU A 147 -16.39 -1.87 -33.41
CA LEU A 147 -17.64 -2.04 -32.69
C LEU A 147 -18.22 -0.69 -32.27
N PRO A 148 -19.55 -0.57 -32.14
CA PRO A 148 -20.18 0.65 -31.66
C PRO A 148 -19.60 1.09 -30.30
N PRO A 149 -19.14 2.35 -30.15
CA PRO A 149 -18.48 2.81 -28.92
C PRO A 149 -19.41 2.87 -27.72
N ASN A 150 -20.72 2.88 -27.94
CA ASN A 150 -21.77 2.85 -26.91
C ASN A 150 -22.31 1.43 -26.63
N LEU A 151 -21.67 0.36 -27.12
CA LEU A 151 -22.03 -1.01 -26.76
C LEU A 151 -21.70 -1.29 -25.29
N PRO A 152 -22.66 -1.76 -24.47
CA PRO A 152 -22.39 -2.13 -23.08
C PRO A 152 -21.29 -3.18 -23.00
N GLY A 153 -20.37 -3.07 -22.05
CA GLY A 153 -19.21 -3.97 -21.92
C GLY A 153 -17.98 -3.57 -22.74
N ILE A 154 -18.06 -2.47 -23.53
CA ILE A 154 -16.90 -1.88 -24.23
C ILE A 154 -16.52 -0.54 -23.59
N SER A 155 -15.23 -0.30 -23.42
CA SER A 155 -14.67 0.98 -23.00
C SER A 155 -13.40 1.25 -23.78
N ARG A 156 -13.36 2.34 -24.56
CA ARG A 156 -12.21 2.76 -25.38
C ARG A 156 -11.61 1.64 -26.28
N GLY A 157 -12.47 0.76 -26.82
CA GLY A 157 -12.06 -0.37 -27.68
C GLY A 157 -11.71 -1.68 -26.95
N TYR A 158 -11.71 -1.69 -25.61
CA TYR A 158 -11.42 -2.87 -24.80
C TYR A 158 -12.69 -3.49 -24.21
N LEU A 159 -12.66 -4.82 -23.97
CA LEU A 159 -13.69 -5.49 -23.17
C LEU A 159 -13.53 -5.18 -21.68
N ARG A 160 -14.52 -4.52 -21.10
CA ARG A 160 -14.60 -4.25 -19.67
C ARG A 160 -15.39 -5.35 -18.97
N ALA A 161 -14.76 -6.05 -18.03
CA ALA A 161 -15.37 -7.14 -17.28
C ALA A 161 -14.76 -7.25 -15.88
N ALA A 162 -15.56 -7.70 -14.91
CA ALA A 162 -15.13 -7.89 -13.51
C ALA A 162 -14.17 -9.09 -13.30
N GLY A 163 -14.01 -9.94 -14.33
CA GLY A 163 -13.15 -11.13 -14.29
C GLY A 163 -13.32 -11.95 -15.57
N ARG A 164 -12.56 -13.05 -15.69
CA ARG A 164 -12.73 -14.01 -16.78
C ARG A 164 -14.06 -14.76 -16.61
N GLY A 165 -14.75 -15.02 -17.71
CA GLY A 165 -15.99 -15.78 -17.65
C GLY A 165 -16.68 -16.03 -18.99
N ILE A 166 -17.87 -16.62 -18.92
CA ILE A 166 -18.73 -16.93 -20.08
C ILE A 166 -19.74 -15.79 -20.24
N ALA A 167 -19.70 -15.07 -21.36
CA ALA A 167 -20.77 -14.17 -21.74
C ALA A 167 -22.00 -14.99 -22.19
N CYS A 168 -23.12 -14.77 -21.52
CA CYS A 168 -24.42 -15.38 -21.78
C CYS A 168 -25.36 -14.33 -22.39
N PRO A 169 -25.52 -14.31 -23.72
CA PRO A 169 -26.37 -13.32 -24.39
C PRO A 169 -27.86 -13.47 -24.04
N THR A 170 -28.55 -12.35 -23.93
CA THR A 170 -30.02 -12.30 -23.88
C THR A 170 -30.60 -12.26 -25.28
N ARG A 171 -31.78 -12.86 -25.48
CA ARG A 171 -32.48 -12.90 -26.76
C ARG A 171 -33.85 -12.28 -26.69
N THR A 172 -34.20 -11.49 -27.70
CA THR A 172 -35.58 -11.07 -27.95
C THR A 172 -36.38 -12.22 -28.58
N LEU A 173 -37.70 -12.07 -28.68
CA LEU A 173 -38.59 -13.08 -29.26
C LEU A 173 -38.25 -13.42 -30.72
N ASP A 174 -37.77 -12.45 -31.50
CA ASP A 174 -37.29 -12.63 -32.87
C ASP A 174 -35.84 -13.14 -32.97
N GLY A 175 -35.24 -13.58 -31.86
CA GLY A 175 -33.93 -14.23 -31.82
C GLY A 175 -32.72 -13.28 -31.89
N LYS A 176 -32.92 -11.96 -31.75
CA LYS A 176 -31.84 -10.96 -31.73
C LYS A 176 -31.19 -10.84 -30.35
N PHE A 177 -29.87 -10.62 -30.31
CA PHE A 177 -29.16 -10.39 -29.07
C PHE A 177 -29.31 -8.96 -28.56
N SER A 178 -29.84 -8.80 -27.35
CA SER A 178 -30.16 -7.49 -26.73
C SER A 178 -29.18 -7.06 -25.63
N GLY A 179 -28.28 -7.95 -25.20
CA GLY A 179 -27.30 -7.74 -24.14
C GLY A 179 -26.66 -9.06 -23.71
N TRP A 180 -25.88 -9.07 -22.64
CA TRP A 180 -25.38 -10.31 -22.02
C TRP A 180 -25.10 -10.15 -20.53
N GLN A 181 -25.19 -11.27 -19.80
CA GLN A 181 -24.62 -11.42 -18.47
C GLN A 181 -23.33 -12.23 -18.54
N LEU A 182 -22.29 -11.76 -17.88
CA LEU A 182 -21.04 -12.47 -17.69
C LEU A 182 -21.16 -13.40 -16.48
N ARG A 183 -21.03 -14.71 -16.70
CA ARG A 183 -20.85 -15.72 -15.65
C ARG A 183 -19.36 -15.85 -15.34
N LEU A 184 -18.94 -15.39 -14.17
CA LEU A 184 -17.52 -15.40 -13.76
C LEU A 184 -17.02 -16.81 -13.46
N ASP A 185 -15.74 -17.06 -13.74
CA ASP A 185 -15.07 -18.32 -13.37
C ASP A 185 -14.83 -18.43 -11.86
N SER A 186 -14.45 -17.32 -11.23
CA SER A 186 -14.22 -17.20 -9.79
C SER A 186 -15.10 -16.11 -9.21
N VAL A 187 -15.88 -16.42 -8.19
CA VAL A 187 -16.80 -15.47 -7.54
C VAL A 187 -16.13 -14.94 -6.28
N ILE A 188 -15.77 -13.65 -6.27
CA ILE A 188 -15.04 -13.00 -5.16
C ILE A 188 -16.01 -12.24 -4.24
N ASP A 189 -17.16 -11.80 -4.75
CA ASP A 189 -18.08 -10.82 -4.14
C ASP A 189 -19.56 -11.26 -4.18
N GLY A 190 -19.83 -12.55 -3.99
CA GLY A 190 -21.17 -13.09 -3.74
C GLY A 190 -22.15 -13.06 -4.92
N GLY A 191 -21.75 -12.60 -6.11
CA GLY A 191 -22.61 -12.59 -7.29
C GLY A 191 -21.99 -13.25 -8.51
N LYS A 192 -22.50 -14.44 -8.85
CA LYS A 192 -22.02 -15.30 -9.94
C LYS A 192 -22.19 -14.72 -11.34
N TYR A 193 -23.17 -13.82 -11.53
CA TYR A 193 -23.49 -13.19 -12.81
C TYR A 193 -23.39 -11.66 -12.71
N ARG A 194 -22.82 -11.03 -13.74
CA ARG A 194 -22.64 -9.57 -13.85
C ARG A 194 -23.14 -9.07 -15.19
N TRP A 195 -23.94 -8.02 -15.20
CA TRP A 195 -24.36 -7.37 -16.45
C TRP A 195 -23.18 -6.70 -17.15
N ALA A 196 -23.14 -6.80 -18.48
CA ALA A 196 -22.12 -6.16 -19.30
C ALA A 196 -22.16 -4.63 -19.18
N ALA A 197 -21.18 -4.04 -18.50
CA ALA A 197 -21.10 -2.59 -18.31
C ALA A 197 -19.76 -2.05 -18.80
N GLY A 198 -19.81 -1.02 -19.64
CA GLY A 198 -18.64 -0.37 -20.24
C GLY A 198 -18.65 1.11 -19.91
N ASP A 199 -18.54 1.95 -20.93
CA ASP A 199 -18.85 3.39 -20.84
C ASP A 199 -20.37 3.63 -20.72
N ARG A 200 -21.18 2.64 -21.11
CA ARG A 200 -22.64 2.65 -21.02
C ARG A 200 -23.15 1.48 -20.18
N SER A 201 -24.30 1.68 -19.52
CA SER A 201 -25.02 0.64 -18.77
C SER A 201 -25.70 -0.36 -19.72
N SER A 202 -26.04 -1.55 -19.22
CA SER A 202 -26.71 -2.59 -20.03
C SER A 202 -28.18 -2.29 -20.33
N HIS A 203 -28.77 -1.28 -19.68
CA HIS A 203 -30.18 -0.90 -19.90
C HIS A 203 -30.44 -0.57 -21.37
N LEU A 204 -31.63 -0.92 -21.83
CA LEU A 204 -32.17 -0.56 -23.14
C LEU A 204 -32.64 0.90 -23.15
N PRO A 205 -32.97 1.47 -24.33
CA PRO A 205 -33.43 2.86 -24.44
C PRO A 205 -34.67 3.20 -23.59
N ASN A 206 -35.52 2.20 -23.32
CA ASN A 206 -36.68 2.34 -22.45
C ASN A 206 -36.33 2.28 -20.94
N GLY A 207 -35.06 2.07 -20.61
CA GLY A 207 -34.55 2.03 -19.23
C GLY A 207 -34.69 0.68 -18.54
N GLU A 208 -35.16 -0.35 -19.24
CA GLU A 208 -35.26 -1.72 -18.73
C GLU A 208 -33.95 -2.50 -18.95
N LEU A 209 -33.67 -3.48 -18.09
CA LEU A 209 -32.63 -4.45 -18.38
C LEU A 209 -33.15 -5.49 -19.39
N PRO A 210 -32.30 -5.99 -20.30
CA PRO A 210 -32.72 -7.01 -21.25
C PRO A 210 -33.23 -8.28 -20.55
N ILE A 211 -34.34 -8.83 -21.03
CA ILE A 211 -34.79 -10.18 -20.71
C ILE A 211 -34.36 -11.16 -21.81
N THR A 212 -34.35 -12.45 -21.53
CA THR A 212 -34.13 -13.49 -22.55
C THR A 212 -35.43 -14.24 -22.83
N VAL A 213 -35.69 -14.52 -24.10
CA VAL A 213 -36.83 -15.29 -24.58
C VAL A 213 -36.30 -16.51 -25.33
N CYS A 214 -36.78 -17.69 -24.97
CA CYS A 214 -36.34 -18.97 -25.51
C CYS A 214 -37.57 -19.82 -25.84
N VAL A 215 -37.96 -19.84 -27.11
CA VAL A 215 -39.11 -20.60 -27.59
C VAL A 215 -38.60 -21.58 -28.65
N PRO A 216 -38.54 -22.89 -28.35
CA PRO A 216 -38.15 -23.89 -29.33
C PRO A 216 -39.16 -23.97 -30.47
N GLU A 217 -38.68 -24.31 -31.67
CA GLU A 217 -39.56 -24.47 -32.84
C GLU A 217 -40.55 -25.63 -32.61
N GLY A 218 -41.84 -25.36 -32.78
CA GLY A 218 -42.90 -26.35 -32.56
C GLY A 218 -43.24 -26.63 -31.09
N ALA A 219 -42.70 -25.88 -30.13
CA ALA A 219 -43.05 -26.02 -28.72
C ALA A 219 -44.48 -25.54 -28.43
N ASP A 220 -45.16 -26.22 -27.51
CA ASP A 220 -46.48 -25.81 -27.01
C ASP A 220 -46.35 -24.54 -26.16
N ILE A 221 -47.02 -23.47 -26.59
CA ILE A 221 -47.04 -22.14 -25.96
C ILE A 221 -48.16 -21.97 -24.92
N LEU A 222 -48.94 -23.02 -24.62
CA LEU A 222 -49.99 -22.96 -23.59
C LEU A 222 -49.45 -22.53 -22.22
N ASP A 223 -48.26 -23.03 -21.84
CA ASP A 223 -47.58 -22.71 -20.59
C ASP A 223 -46.25 -22.01 -20.85
N LEU A 224 -46.12 -20.74 -20.47
CA LEU A 224 -44.86 -20.00 -20.57
C LEU A 224 -44.15 -19.96 -19.22
N ARG A 225 -42.89 -20.44 -19.18
CA ARG A 225 -42.10 -20.47 -17.94
C ARG A 225 -41.32 -19.18 -17.72
N ALA A 226 -41.46 -18.55 -16.56
CA ALA A 226 -40.69 -17.36 -16.19
C ALA A 226 -39.63 -17.70 -15.15
N CYS A 227 -38.39 -17.89 -15.61
CA CYS A 227 -37.29 -18.46 -14.84
C CYS A 227 -36.26 -17.40 -14.40
N GLU A 228 -35.59 -17.61 -13.26
CA GLU A 228 -34.48 -16.75 -12.85
C GLU A 228 -33.29 -16.84 -13.81
N GLY A 229 -32.71 -15.69 -14.14
CA GLY A 229 -31.43 -15.57 -14.83
C GLY A 229 -31.53 -15.59 -16.35
N ILE A 230 -30.38 -15.59 -17.00
CA ILE A 230 -30.28 -15.55 -18.48
C ILE A 230 -29.84 -16.92 -19.04
N LEU A 231 -28.79 -17.52 -18.48
CA LEU A 231 -28.27 -18.80 -18.97
C LEU A 231 -29.21 -19.98 -18.70
N LYS A 232 -29.81 -20.01 -17.50
CA LYS A 232 -30.67 -21.10 -17.02
C LYS A 232 -31.89 -21.33 -17.93
N PRO A 233 -32.72 -20.30 -18.25
CA PRO A 233 -33.84 -20.48 -19.17
C PRO A 233 -33.45 -20.97 -20.57
N TYR A 234 -32.28 -20.59 -21.09
CA TYR A 234 -31.78 -21.11 -22.37
C TYR A 234 -31.47 -22.61 -22.29
N VAL A 235 -30.74 -23.04 -21.25
CA VAL A 235 -30.40 -24.44 -21.04
C VAL A 235 -31.65 -25.30 -20.84
N ALA A 236 -32.56 -24.85 -19.98
CA ALA A 236 -33.81 -25.57 -19.71
C ALA A 236 -34.69 -25.67 -20.97
N SER A 237 -34.81 -24.60 -21.77
CA SER A 237 -35.56 -24.62 -23.02
C SER A 237 -34.99 -25.61 -24.04
N CYS A 238 -33.66 -25.65 -24.20
CA CYS A 238 -32.99 -26.60 -25.09
C CYS A 238 -33.12 -28.07 -24.65
N ARG A 239 -33.12 -28.33 -23.34
CA ARG A 239 -33.17 -29.70 -22.79
C ARG A 239 -34.59 -30.26 -22.72
N LEU A 240 -35.56 -29.43 -22.34
CA LEU A 240 -36.94 -29.85 -22.09
C LEU A 240 -37.85 -29.61 -23.29
N ASN A 241 -37.39 -28.86 -24.28
CA ASN A 241 -38.17 -28.43 -25.45
C ASN A 241 -39.44 -27.63 -25.06
N LEU A 242 -39.29 -26.70 -24.10
CA LEU A 242 -40.37 -25.89 -23.55
C LEU A 242 -40.08 -24.38 -23.72
N PRO A 243 -41.11 -23.52 -23.77
CA PRO A 243 -40.92 -22.07 -23.88
C PRO A 243 -40.60 -21.42 -22.53
N PHE A 244 -39.61 -20.53 -22.54
CA PHE A 244 -39.13 -19.80 -21.37
C PHE A 244 -38.93 -18.30 -21.65
N ILE A 245 -39.19 -17.49 -20.63
CA ILE A 245 -38.64 -16.15 -20.46
C ILE A 245 -37.74 -16.11 -19.23
N GLY A 246 -36.68 -15.30 -19.28
CA GLY A 246 -35.70 -15.19 -18.20
C GLY A 246 -35.33 -13.75 -17.87
N ALA A 247 -35.32 -13.43 -16.58
CA ALA A 247 -34.91 -12.12 -16.09
C ALA A 247 -33.86 -12.26 -14.98
N SER A 248 -32.86 -11.37 -14.98
CA SER A 248 -31.83 -11.32 -13.95
C SER A 248 -32.45 -11.18 -12.56
N GLY A 249 -32.19 -12.13 -11.67
CA GLY A 249 -32.78 -12.13 -10.33
C GLY A 249 -34.30 -12.28 -10.31
N ALA A 250 -34.91 -12.82 -11.36
CA ALA A 250 -36.36 -13.01 -11.51
C ALA A 250 -37.20 -11.71 -11.46
N LEU A 251 -36.61 -10.54 -11.73
CA LEU A 251 -37.29 -9.24 -11.63
C LEU A 251 -38.07 -8.88 -12.92
N PHE A 252 -39.11 -9.64 -13.26
CA PHE A 252 -39.92 -9.41 -14.48
C PHE A 252 -40.70 -8.09 -14.42
N SER A 253 -41.19 -7.71 -13.25
CA SER A 253 -41.85 -6.43 -13.00
C SER A 253 -40.97 -5.20 -13.29
N LYS A 254 -39.64 -5.36 -13.34
CA LYS A 254 -38.67 -4.30 -13.68
C LYS A 254 -38.37 -4.20 -15.18
N SER A 255 -38.83 -5.16 -15.98
CA SER A 255 -38.75 -5.16 -17.43
C SER A 255 -40.14 -5.36 -18.04
N SER A 256 -41.13 -4.64 -17.50
CA SER A 256 -42.56 -4.84 -17.76
C SER A 256 -42.98 -4.59 -19.22
N GLU A 257 -42.33 -3.69 -19.94
CA GLU A 257 -42.63 -3.42 -21.35
C GLU A 257 -42.23 -4.61 -22.22
N GLN A 258 -41.00 -5.11 -22.08
CA GLN A 258 -40.54 -6.32 -22.78
C GLN A 258 -41.41 -7.54 -22.44
N VAL A 259 -41.79 -7.71 -21.15
CA VAL A 259 -42.64 -8.82 -20.74
C VAL A 259 -44.02 -8.72 -21.38
N LYS A 260 -44.67 -7.54 -21.36
CA LYS A 260 -45.97 -7.33 -22.00
C LYS A 260 -45.91 -7.57 -23.50
N GLU A 261 -44.83 -7.15 -24.16
CA GLU A 261 -44.62 -7.39 -25.60
C GLU A 261 -44.58 -8.89 -25.90
N VAL A 262 -43.80 -9.67 -25.13
CA VAL A 262 -43.71 -11.12 -25.31
C VAL A 262 -45.05 -11.81 -25.03
N LEU A 263 -45.73 -11.44 -23.95
CA LEU A 263 -47.03 -12.01 -23.59
C LEU A 263 -48.12 -11.70 -24.63
N THR A 264 -48.10 -10.50 -25.21
CA THR A 264 -49.04 -10.11 -26.27
C THR A 264 -48.85 -10.93 -27.54
N GLN A 265 -47.61 -11.26 -27.88
CA GLN A 265 -47.28 -12.02 -29.09
C GLN A 265 -47.46 -13.53 -28.90
N LEU A 266 -47.09 -14.08 -27.74
CA LEU A 266 -47.19 -15.52 -27.48
C LEU A 266 -48.56 -15.96 -26.94
N GLN A 267 -49.32 -15.07 -26.29
CA GLN A 267 -50.64 -15.35 -25.71
C GLN A 267 -50.73 -16.67 -24.93
N PRO A 268 -49.83 -16.93 -23.95
CA PRO A 268 -49.89 -18.17 -23.17
C PRO A 268 -51.15 -18.22 -22.31
N LYS A 269 -51.66 -19.42 -22.04
CA LYS A 269 -52.82 -19.58 -21.15
C LYS A 269 -52.44 -19.40 -19.68
N ARG A 270 -51.20 -19.78 -19.32
CA ARG A 270 -50.71 -19.81 -17.94
C ARG A 270 -49.22 -19.48 -17.87
N ILE A 271 -48.84 -18.79 -16.81
CA ILE A 271 -47.45 -18.50 -16.45
C ILE A 271 -47.02 -19.50 -15.39
N VAL A 272 -45.87 -20.13 -15.63
CA VAL A 272 -45.30 -21.15 -14.75
C VAL A 272 -43.98 -20.61 -14.17
N LEU A 273 -43.84 -20.61 -12.86
CA LEU A 273 -42.66 -20.09 -12.16
C LEU A 273 -41.83 -21.26 -11.59
N PRO A 274 -40.78 -21.71 -12.29
CA PRO A 274 -39.88 -22.74 -11.76
C PRO A 274 -39.06 -22.18 -10.60
N LEU A 275 -39.17 -22.82 -9.43
CA LEU A 275 -38.46 -22.43 -8.23
C LEU A 275 -37.04 -23.00 -8.21
N ASP A 276 -36.07 -22.19 -7.75
CA ASP A 276 -34.69 -22.64 -7.55
C ASP A 276 -34.56 -23.42 -6.24
N ALA A 277 -33.53 -24.26 -6.18
CA ALA A 277 -33.21 -25.05 -5.01
C ALA A 277 -32.93 -24.16 -3.78
N GLY A 278 -33.73 -24.32 -2.71
CA GLY A 278 -33.61 -23.51 -1.48
C GLY A 278 -34.46 -22.24 -1.43
N ASP A 279 -35.25 -21.94 -2.45
CA ASP A 279 -36.08 -20.72 -2.50
C ASP A 279 -37.13 -20.64 -1.38
N THR A 280 -37.70 -21.78 -0.99
CA THR A 280 -38.73 -21.87 0.06
C THR A 280 -38.24 -21.54 1.47
N LYS A 281 -36.92 -21.59 1.71
CA LYS A 281 -36.30 -21.21 3.00
C LYS A 281 -35.92 -19.73 3.06
N ASN A 282 -35.67 -19.09 1.91
CA ASN A 282 -35.16 -17.73 1.88
C ASN A 282 -36.30 -16.71 1.84
N LYS A 283 -36.52 -16.03 2.98
CA LYS A 283 -37.60 -15.04 3.15
C LYS A 283 -37.64 -13.94 2.09
N GLN A 284 -36.47 -13.48 1.64
CA GLN A 284 -36.40 -12.41 0.63
C GLN A 284 -36.73 -12.94 -0.76
N VAL A 285 -36.32 -14.17 -1.08
CA VAL A 285 -36.58 -14.81 -2.37
C VAL A 285 -38.03 -15.26 -2.49
N ALA A 286 -38.60 -15.85 -1.43
CA ALA A 286 -40.02 -16.19 -1.37
C ALA A 286 -40.91 -14.95 -1.56
N ALA A 287 -40.61 -13.85 -0.86
CA ALA A 287 -41.34 -12.59 -1.04
C ALA A 287 -41.22 -12.02 -2.46
N ARG A 288 -40.05 -12.17 -3.09
CA ARG A 288 -39.82 -11.78 -4.49
C ARG A 288 -40.72 -12.59 -5.44
N TRP A 289 -40.72 -13.91 -5.33
CA TRP A 289 -41.54 -14.77 -6.18
C TRP A 289 -43.05 -14.51 -6.04
N LEU A 290 -43.52 -14.23 -4.83
CA LEU A 290 -44.92 -13.84 -4.60
C LEU A 290 -45.26 -12.49 -5.26
N ASN A 291 -44.36 -11.51 -5.21
CA ASN A 291 -44.56 -10.22 -5.89
C ASN A 291 -44.59 -10.36 -7.42
N GLU A 292 -43.72 -11.20 -7.98
CA GLU A 292 -43.67 -11.44 -9.42
C GLU A 292 -44.88 -12.27 -9.89
N ALA A 293 -45.34 -13.24 -9.09
CA ALA A 293 -46.60 -13.93 -9.33
C ALA A 293 -47.78 -12.96 -9.36
N LYS A 294 -47.84 -12.02 -8.40
CA LYS A 294 -48.86 -10.97 -8.37
C LYS A 294 -48.80 -10.08 -9.62
N PHE A 295 -47.60 -9.71 -10.07
CA PHE A 295 -47.43 -8.93 -11.30
C PHE A 295 -48.02 -9.65 -12.54
N PHE A 296 -47.77 -10.94 -12.71
CA PHE A 296 -48.37 -11.71 -13.82
C PHE A 296 -49.89 -11.90 -13.67
N GLN A 297 -50.40 -12.04 -12.44
CA GLN A 297 -51.85 -12.06 -12.18
C GLN A 297 -52.52 -10.73 -12.53
N GLU A 298 -51.89 -9.60 -12.20
CA GLU A 298 -52.38 -8.26 -12.55
C GLU A 298 -52.39 -8.02 -14.07
N LEU A 299 -51.55 -8.74 -14.83
CA LEU A 299 -51.59 -8.78 -16.30
C LEU A 299 -52.65 -9.75 -16.86
N GLY A 300 -53.43 -10.43 -16.01
CA GLY A 300 -54.57 -11.27 -16.39
C GLY A 300 -54.26 -12.76 -16.59
N TYR A 301 -53.08 -13.23 -16.21
CA TYR A 301 -52.67 -14.62 -16.41
C TYR A 301 -52.88 -15.48 -15.16
N THR A 302 -53.19 -16.77 -15.37
CA THR A 302 -53.12 -17.75 -14.29
C THR A 302 -51.65 -18.05 -13.98
N VAL A 303 -51.28 -18.08 -12.70
CA VAL A 303 -49.88 -18.29 -12.27
C VAL A 303 -49.77 -19.51 -11.36
N VAL A 304 -48.81 -20.38 -11.65
CA VAL A 304 -48.47 -21.57 -10.84
C VAL A 304 -46.96 -21.70 -10.67
N PHE A 305 -46.51 -22.46 -9.68
CA PHE A 305 -45.11 -22.75 -9.40
C PHE A 305 -44.76 -24.20 -9.73
N GLU A 306 -43.60 -24.44 -10.35
CA GLU A 306 -43.08 -25.80 -10.56
C GLU A 306 -42.24 -26.24 -9.35
N TRP A 307 -42.60 -27.38 -8.78
CA TRP A 307 -42.01 -27.93 -7.56
C TRP A 307 -41.75 -29.43 -7.67
N TRP A 308 -40.53 -29.87 -7.34
CA TRP A 308 -40.11 -31.27 -7.32
C TRP A 308 -39.35 -31.64 -6.04
N GLY A 309 -39.60 -30.91 -4.95
CA GLY A 309 -39.02 -31.20 -3.63
C GLY A 309 -37.68 -30.50 -3.34
N GLN A 310 -37.34 -29.46 -4.09
CA GLN A 310 -36.05 -28.75 -4.04
C GLN A 310 -35.89 -27.79 -2.84
N VAL A 311 -36.07 -28.29 -1.61
CA VAL A 311 -36.03 -27.49 -0.36
C VAL A 311 -34.62 -27.03 0.02
N GLU A 312 -33.59 -27.84 -0.25
CA GLU A 312 -32.20 -27.52 0.11
C GLU A 312 -31.45 -26.90 -1.07
N LYS A 313 -30.48 -26.03 -0.79
CA LYS A 313 -29.62 -25.41 -1.83
C LYS A 313 -28.78 -26.41 -2.65
N SER A 314 -28.66 -27.65 -2.18
CA SER A 314 -28.00 -28.75 -2.90
C SER A 314 -28.91 -29.48 -3.88
N GLY A 315 -30.19 -29.10 -3.96
CA GLY A 315 -31.14 -29.65 -4.93
C GLY A 315 -30.81 -29.23 -6.37
N GLN A 316 -31.38 -29.95 -7.33
CA GLN A 316 -31.25 -29.62 -8.75
C GLN A 316 -32.20 -28.48 -9.14
N ASP A 317 -31.70 -27.55 -9.94
CA ASP A 317 -32.49 -26.49 -10.57
C ASP A 317 -33.17 -26.96 -11.87
N ILE A 318 -34.07 -26.15 -12.44
CA ILE A 318 -34.81 -26.49 -13.67
C ILE A 318 -33.90 -26.75 -14.89
N ASP A 319 -32.70 -26.14 -14.95
CA ASP A 319 -31.71 -26.39 -16.01
C ASP A 319 -30.86 -27.64 -15.77
N GLU A 320 -31.11 -28.38 -14.68
CA GLU A 320 -30.32 -29.55 -14.26
C GLU A 320 -31.13 -30.86 -14.33
N ILE A 321 -32.46 -30.81 -14.24
CA ILE A 321 -33.35 -32.00 -14.28
C ILE A 321 -33.56 -32.59 -15.69
N THR A 322 -33.83 -33.89 -15.79
CA THR A 322 -34.16 -34.58 -17.07
C THR A 322 -35.62 -34.39 -17.47
N LEU A 323 -35.96 -34.77 -18.71
CA LEU A 323 -37.34 -34.71 -19.19
C LEU A 323 -38.27 -35.63 -18.38
N GLU A 324 -37.79 -36.82 -17.99
CA GLU A 324 -38.56 -37.75 -17.15
C GLU A 324 -38.79 -37.17 -15.74
N GLN A 325 -37.79 -36.52 -15.16
CA GLN A 325 -37.93 -35.83 -13.87
C GLN A 325 -38.90 -34.65 -13.97
N HIS A 326 -38.85 -33.90 -15.08
CA HIS A 326 -39.77 -32.78 -15.34
C HIS A 326 -41.22 -33.24 -15.46
N GLN A 327 -41.47 -34.39 -16.08
CA GLN A 327 -42.83 -34.98 -16.17
C GLN A 327 -43.43 -35.36 -14.81
N ALA A 328 -42.62 -35.50 -13.76
CA ALA A 328 -43.05 -35.79 -12.40
C ALA A 328 -43.20 -34.53 -11.51
N VAL A 329 -42.94 -33.33 -12.06
CA VAL A 329 -43.01 -32.05 -11.32
C VAL A 329 -44.45 -31.72 -10.93
N SER A 330 -44.64 -31.29 -9.68
CA SER A 330 -45.91 -30.80 -9.15
C SER A 330 -46.10 -29.32 -9.48
N MET A 331 -47.34 -28.93 -9.79
CA MET A 331 -47.73 -27.54 -10.02
C MET A 331 -48.44 -26.99 -8.78
N LEU A 332 -47.82 -26.05 -8.08
CA LEU A 332 -48.38 -25.43 -6.89
C LEU A 332 -49.11 -24.14 -7.25
N SER A 333 -50.30 -23.95 -6.70
CA SER A 333 -50.95 -22.64 -6.65
C SER A 333 -50.17 -21.68 -5.75
N ILE A 334 -50.46 -20.37 -5.86
CA ILE A 334 -49.86 -19.34 -5.01
C ILE A 334 -50.12 -19.62 -3.52
N ALA A 335 -51.31 -20.13 -3.18
CA ALA A 335 -51.66 -20.48 -1.81
C ALA A 335 -50.82 -21.65 -1.29
N GLU A 336 -50.69 -22.72 -2.08
CA GLU A 336 -49.87 -23.89 -1.73
C GLU A 336 -48.38 -23.52 -1.59
N PHE A 337 -47.85 -22.69 -2.49
CA PHE A 337 -46.47 -22.19 -2.39
C PHE A 337 -46.25 -21.30 -1.16
N THR A 338 -47.21 -20.45 -0.82
CA THR A 338 -47.15 -19.61 0.39
C THR A 338 -47.11 -20.48 1.65
N GLU A 339 -47.92 -21.53 1.71
CA GLU A 339 -47.94 -22.47 2.82
C GLU A 339 -46.64 -23.28 2.90
N LEU A 340 -46.10 -23.70 1.76
CA LEU A 340 -44.81 -24.37 1.66
C LEU A 340 -43.67 -23.48 2.20
N CYS A 341 -43.69 -22.18 1.89
CA CYS A 341 -42.73 -21.23 2.43
C CYS A 341 -42.88 -21.03 3.95
N ARG A 342 -44.11 -21.08 4.49
CA ARG A 342 -44.34 -21.04 5.95
C ARG A 342 -43.75 -22.29 6.61
N ALA A 343 -44.04 -23.48 6.07
CA ALA A 343 -43.58 -24.75 6.59
C ALA A 343 -42.04 -24.86 6.67
N HIS A 344 -41.33 -24.23 5.73
CA HIS A 344 -39.86 -24.24 5.66
C HIS A 344 -39.20 -22.96 6.19
N GLY A 345 -39.93 -22.07 6.85
CA GLY A 345 -39.39 -20.86 7.51
C GLY A 345 -39.09 -19.67 6.58
N GLY A 346 -39.46 -19.74 5.30
CA GLY A 346 -39.39 -18.65 4.32
C GLY A 346 -40.53 -17.63 4.39
N TYR A 347 -41.54 -17.82 5.25
CA TYR A 347 -42.63 -16.85 5.46
C TYR A 347 -43.10 -16.86 6.92
N LYS A 348 -43.32 -15.69 7.55
CA LYS A 348 -43.80 -15.60 8.96
C LYS A 348 -45.33 -15.61 9.02
N SER A 349 -45.92 -16.30 10.00
CA SER A 349 -47.35 -16.21 10.32
C SER A 349 -47.68 -14.85 10.95
N GLU A 350 -48.87 -14.30 10.65
CA GLU A 350 -49.36 -13.05 11.26
C GLU A 350 -49.93 -13.24 12.67
N ASP A 351 -50.02 -14.46 13.19
CA ASP A 351 -50.50 -14.73 14.55
C ASP A 351 -49.38 -15.27 15.44
N CYS A 352 -48.83 -14.41 16.31
CA CYS A 352 -48.42 -14.77 17.68
C CYS A 352 -47.95 -13.50 18.43
N ASP A 353 -48.91 -12.66 18.84
CA ASP A 353 -48.70 -11.59 19.82
C ASP A 353 -49.63 -11.85 21.01
N SER A 354 -49.45 -12.98 21.70
CA SER A 354 -49.95 -13.15 23.06
C SER A 354 -49.31 -14.33 23.78
N GLN A 355 -48.94 -14.08 25.04
CA GLN A 355 -48.67 -15.03 26.14
C GLN A 355 -47.19 -15.22 26.60
N LYS A 356 -46.87 -14.39 27.61
CA LYS A 356 -46.29 -14.69 28.95
C LYS A 356 -44.87 -15.32 29.10
N GLN A 357 -43.99 -14.46 29.63
CA GLN A 357 -43.23 -14.56 30.91
C GLN A 357 -42.77 -15.92 31.50
N GLY A 358 -41.49 -15.93 31.91
CA GLY A 358 -40.85 -16.77 32.95
C GLY A 358 -39.34 -16.97 32.67
N GLU A 359 -38.42 -16.12 33.19
CA GLU A 359 -37.43 -16.38 34.28
C GLU A 359 -36.31 -17.39 33.93
N ALA A 360 -34.99 -17.25 34.20
CA ALA A 360 -34.06 -16.17 34.63
C ALA A 360 -32.58 -16.68 34.44
N GLU A 361 -31.63 -15.83 33.99
CA GLU A 361 -30.27 -15.50 34.53
C GLU A 361 -29.12 -15.84 33.53
N PRO A 362 -27.90 -15.24 33.59
CA PRO A 362 -27.43 -13.96 34.15
C PRO A 362 -26.77 -13.03 33.08
N SER A 363 -26.20 -11.91 33.54
CA SER A 363 -25.81 -10.69 32.80
C SER A 363 -24.74 -10.82 31.70
N THR A 364 -25.14 -10.58 30.45
CA THR A 364 -24.26 -10.28 29.28
C THR A 364 -24.15 -8.78 28.97
N ALA A 365 -24.83 -7.91 29.74
CA ALA A 365 -25.05 -6.51 29.38
C ALA A 365 -23.80 -5.61 29.47
N GLU A 366 -22.81 -5.93 30.32
CA GLU A 366 -21.57 -5.17 30.40
C GLU A 366 -20.55 -5.57 29.31
N TYR A 367 -20.60 -6.83 28.84
CA TYR A 367 -19.75 -7.31 27.74
C TYR A 367 -20.29 -6.90 26.35
N GLU A 368 -21.61 -6.87 26.18
CA GLU A 368 -22.25 -6.44 24.93
C GLU A 368 -22.19 -4.91 24.71
N GLN A 369 -22.15 -4.11 25.78
CA GLN A 369 -21.94 -2.66 25.68
C GLN A 369 -20.50 -2.27 25.30
N TYR A 370 -19.51 -3.05 25.72
CA TYR A 370 -18.12 -2.90 25.29
C TYR A 370 -17.95 -3.25 23.80
N ILE A 371 -18.56 -4.37 23.35
CA ILE A 371 -18.53 -4.77 21.93
C ILE A 371 -19.30 -3.79 21.04
N ALA A 372 -20.38 -3.14 21.50
CA ALA A 372 -21.15 -2.19 20.71
C ALA A 372 -20.41 -0.86 20.42
N GLN A 373 -19.54 -0.40 21.33
CA GLN A 373 -18.70 0.78 21.09
C GLN A 373 -17.51 0.46 20.16
N GLU A 374 -16.81 -0.67 20.35
CA GLU A 374 -15.72 -1.10 19.46
C GLU A 374 -16.19 -1.53 18.07
N SER A 375 -17.41 -2.07 17.92
CA SER A 375 -17.93 -2.51 16.62
C SER A 375 -18.24 -1.33 15.67
N SER A 376 -18.58 -0.16 16.20
CA SER A 376 -18.81 1.05 15.39
C SER A 376 -17.52 1.71 14.87
N GLN A 377 -16.41 1.56 15.61
CA GLN A 377 -15.09 2.05 15.21
C GLN A 377 -14.37 1.03 14.31
N SER A 378 -14.52 -0.26 14.60
CA SER A 378 -13.92 -1.36 13.83
C SER A 378 -14.65 -1.69 12.52
N GLU A 379 -15.92 -1.31 12.31
CA GLU A 379 -16.61 -1.50 11.02
C GLU A 379 -16.02 -0.61 9.91
N TRP A 380 -15.48 0.57 10.27
CA TRP A 380 -14.75 1.41 9.32
C TRP A 380 -13.27 1.03 9.23
N GLU A 381 -12.60 0.54 10.28
CA GLU A 381 -11.28 -0.08 10.11
C GLU A 381 -11.35 -1.31 9.20
N ARG A 382 -12.43 -2.10 9.28
CA ARG A 382 -12.70 -3.23 8.37
C ARG A 382 -13.06 -2.81 6.95
N GLY A 383 -13.87 -1.76 6.79
CA GLY A 383 -14.15 -1.15 5.49
C GLY A 383 -12.93 -0.41 4.91
N PHE A 384 -12.04 0.09 5.75
CA PHE A 384 -10.79 0.75 5.39
C PHE A 384 -9.68 -0.25 5.12
N ASP A 385 -9.65 -1.43 5.76
CA ASP A 385 -8.76 -2.55 5.44
C ASP A 385 -9.20 -3.24 4.14
N SER A 386 -10.51 -3.30 3.86
CA SER A 386 -11.07 -3.75 2.58
C SER A 386 -10.88 -2.70 1.47
N TYR A 387 -10.99 -1.40 1.77
CA TYR A 387 -10.61 -0.32 0.86
C TYR A 387 -9.08 -0.18 0.74
N LEU A 388 -8.34 -0.57 1.77
CA LEU A 388 -6.90 -0.72 1.72
C LEU A 388 -6.55 -1.98 0.93
N ALA A 389 -7.36 -3.04 0.88
CA ALA A 389 -7.22 -4.14 -0.08
C ALA A 389 -7.41 -3.64 -1.54
N ASP A 390 -8.29 -2.66 -1.74
CA ASP A 390 -8.41 -1.90 -2.98
C ASP A 390 -7.19 -0.98 -3.22
N TRP A 391 -6.58 -0.42 -2.16
CA TRP A 391 -5.29 0.28 -2.17
C TRP A 391 -4.09 -0.66 -2.42
N GLU A 392 -4.16 -1.90 -1.93
CA GLU A 392 -3.22 -3.01 -2.13
C GLU A 392 -3.28 -3.38 -3.61
N HIS A 393 -4.47 -3.39 -4.23
CA HIS A 393 -4.63 -3.63 -5.66
C HIS A 393 -4.23 -2.41 -6.54
N GLN A 394 -4.50 -1.18 -6.10
CA GLN A 394 -4.14 0.05 -6.82
C GLN A 394 -2.64 0.38 -6.77
N GLN A 395 -1.94 0.05 -5.68
CA GLN A 395 -0.48 0.19 -5.57
C GLN A 395 0.27 -0.96 -6.25
N LYS A 396 -0.31 -2.16 -6.28
CA LYS A 396 0.31 -3.34 -6.92
C LYS A 396 0.52 -3.14 -8.43
N VAL A 397 -0.15 -2.19 -9.09
CA VAL A 397 -0.22 -2.21 -10.56
C VAL A 397 -0.40 -0.84 -11.23
N GLN A 398 0.45 0.17 -10.96
CA GLN A 398 0.57 1.31 -11.91
C GLN A 398 1.77 1.17 -12.84
N TRP A 399 2.94 0.75 -12.36
CA TRP A 399 4.11 0.50 -13.23
C TRP A 399 4.05 -0.88 -13.91
N LEU A 400 3.62 -1.91 -13.17
CA LEU A 400 3.34 -3.24 -13.74
C LEU A 400 2.13 -3.20 -14.71
N ALA A 401 1.22 -2.24 -14.60
CA ALA A 401 0.13 -2.07 -15.58
C ALA A 401 0.59 -1.29 -16.81
N GLN A 402 1.44 -0.27 -16.61
CA GLN A 402 1.90 0.57 -17.72
C GLN A 402 3.02 -0.09 -18.53
N TYR A 403 3.92 -0.85 -17.89
CA TYR A 403 5.08 -1.50 -18.55
C TYR A 403 5.51 -2.84 -17.89
N PRO A 404 4.62 -3.85 -17.76
CA PRO A 404 4.91 -5.10 -17.04
C PRO A 404 6.17 -5.79 -17.56
N GLU A 405 6.28 -5.94 -18.88
CA GLU A 405 7.41 -6.60 -19.51
C GLU A 405 8.74 -5.88 -19.29
N ARG A 406 8.73 -4.53 -19.33
CA ARG A 406 9.95 -3.75 -19.09
C ARG A 406 10.44 -3.93 -17.67
N VAL A 407 9.53 -3.84 -16.69
CA VAL A 407 9.85 -4.05 -15.28
C VAL A 407 10.39 -5.46 -15.07
N GLN A 408 9.71 -6.47 -15.61
CA GLN A 408 10.15 -7.86 -15.48
C GLN A 408 11.54 -8.09 -16.11
N LYS A 409 11.77 -7.62 -17.34
CA LYS A 409 13.08 -7.73 -18.01
C LYS A 409 14.18 -7.01 -17.25
N THR A 410 13.91 -5.80 -16.75
CA THR A 410 14.88 -5.06 -15.92
C THR A 410 15.17 -5.82 -14.63
N GLN A 411 14.16 -6.32 -13.93
CA GLN A 411 14.36 -7.05 -12.68
C GLN A 411 15.08 -8.39 -12.89
N GLN A 412 14.81 -9.09 -14.00
CA GLN A 412 15.58 -10.26 -14.42
C GLN A 412 17.05 -9.90 -14.65
N ALA A 413 17.35 -8.85 -15.43
CA ALA A 413 18.73 -8.42 -15.68
C ALA A 413 19.48 -7.96 -14.42
N LEU A 414 18.78 -7.40 -13.42
CA LEU A 414 19.36 -7.00 -12.15
C LEU A 414 19.64 -8.18 -11.19
N GLN A 415 19.17 -9.39 -11.52
CA GLN A 415 19.27 -10.58 -10.68
C GLN A 415 19.99 -11.75 -11.39
N ASP A 416 20.05 -11.74 -12.72
CA ASP A 416 20.66 -12.80 -13.52
C ASP A 416 22.19 -12.76 -13.46
N ILE A 417 22.76 -13.63 -12.63
CA ILE A 417 24.20 -13.81 -12.47
C ILE A 417 24.85 -14.61 -13.61
N THR A 418 24.07 -15.28 -14.45
CA THR A 418 24.55 -16.20 -15.49
C THR A 418 25.67 -15.62 -16.36
N PRO A 419 25.61 -14.34 -16.80
CA PRO A 419 26.68 -13.76 -17.62
C PRO A 419 28.05 -13.67 -16.94
N TYR A 420 28.10 -13.78 -15.61
CA TYR A 420 29.34 -13.66 -14.82
C TYR A 420 29.87 -15.02 -14.36
N VAL A 421 29.08 -16.10 -14.47
CA VAL A 421 29.45 -17.44 -14.01
C VAL A 421 30.61 -17.98 -14.84
N THR A 422 31.75 -18.18 -14.19
CA THR A 422 32.93 -18.82 -14.79
C THR A 422 33.03 -20.29 -14.42
N GLU A 423 32.43 -20.69 -13.30
CA GLU A 423 32.43 -22.05 -12.80
C GLU A 423 31.10 -22.39 -12.16
N THR A 424 30.55 -23.58 -12.45
CA THR A 424 29.36 -24.11 -11.77
C THR A 424 29.75 -25.34 -10.99
N GLN A 425 29.37 -25.38 -9.72
CA GLN A 425 29.60 -26.50 -8.81
C GLN A 425 28.27 -27.04 -8.30
N ASP A 426 28.20 -28.34 -8.04
CA ASP A 426 27.10 -28.97 -7.30
C ASP A 426 27.70 -29.80 -6.16
N SER A 427 28.18 -29.09 -5.15
CA SER A 427 28.86 -29.66 -3.99
C SER A 427 28.28 -29.09 -2.71
N LYS A 428 28.24 -29.94 -1.66
CA LYS A 428 27.74 -29.53 -0.33
C LYS A 428 28.43 -28.27 0.20
N TYR A 429 29.73 -28.15 -0.07
CA TYR A 429 30.54 -27.00 0.26
C TYR A 429 31.11 -26.40 -1.02
N VAL A 430 31.07 -25.07 -1.14
CA VAL A 430 31.74 -24.37 -2.24
C VAL A 430 33.24 -24.51 -2.08
N GLU A 431 33.91 -24.85 -3.17
CA GLU A 431 35.36 -25.04 -3.21
C GLU A 431 35.98 -24.00 -4.15
N MET A 432 37.18 -23.54 -3.83
CA MET A 432 37.94 -22.63 -4.69
C MET A 432 39.42 -22.89 -4.46
N SER A 433 40.16 -23.23 -5.51
CA SER A 433 41.61 -23.31 -5.42
C SER A 433 42.17 -21.90 -5.19
N LEU A 434 42.92 -21.71 -4.12
CA LEU A 434 43.62 -20.46 -3.83
C LEU A 434 45.01 -20.41 -4.50
N GLU A 435 45.47 -21.54 -5.04
CA GLU A 435 46.74 -21.63 -5.76
C GLU A 435 46.59 -21.05 -7.18
N ASN A 436 47.57 -20.25 -7.59
CA ASN A 436 47.66 -19.66 -8.94
C ASN A 436 46.47 -18.78 -9.35
N LEU A 437 45.82 -18.11 -8.39
CA LEU A 437 44.81 -17.10 -8.71
C LEU A 437 45.40 -15.99 -9.58
N THR A 438 44.69 -15.63 -10.65
CA THR A 438 44.96 -14.43 -11.43
C THR A 438 44.38 -13.20 -10.72
N PRO A 439 45.01 -12.00 -10.81
CA PRO A 439 44.43 -10.78 -10.24
C PRO A 439 43.00 -10.54 -10.74
N GLY A 440 42.04 -10.36 -9.84
CA GLY A 440 40.63 -10.41 -10.20
C GLY A 440 39.65 -10.30 -9.03
N ILE A 441 38.36 -10.26 -9.37
CA ILE A 441 37.24 -10.37 -8.43
C ILE A 441 36.75 -11.81 -8.45
N TYR A 442 36.77 -12.47 -7.31
CA TYR A 442 36.29 -13.83 -7.10
C TYR A 442 34.97 -13.80 -6.34
N GLY A 443 33.87 -14.00 -7.06
CA GLY A 443 32.54 -14.06 -6.48
C GLY A 443 32.18 -15.49 -6.05
N LEU A 444 31.57 -15.64 -4.88
CA LEU A 444 31.05 -16.91 -4.38
C LEU A 444 29.53 -16.84 -4.27
N ALA A 445 28.83 -17.22 -5.33
CA ALA A 445 27.37 -17.37 -5.35
C ALA A 445 27.03 -18.77 -4.82
N ALA A 446 26.83 -18.89 -3.51
CA ALA A 446 26.58 -20.19 -2.89
C ALA A 446 25.54 -20.09 -1.78
N GLY A 447 24.63 -21.06 -1.71
CA GLY A 447 23.52 -21.05 -0.77
C GLY A 447 23.91 -20.95 0.71
N MET A 448 22.92 -20.75 1.56
CA MET A 448 23.08 -20.68 3.01
C MET A 448 23.68 -21.99 3.58
N GLY A 449 24.72 -21.88 4.41
CA GLY A 449 25.44 -23.03 4.95
C GLY A 449 26.39 -23.73 3.96
N SER A 450 26.70 -23.16 2.81
CA SER A 450 27.60 -23.78 1.80
C SER A 450 29.10 -23.75 2.14
N GLY A 451 29.51 -23.38 3.36
CA GLY A 451 30.92 -23.32 3.74
C GLY A 451 31.67 -22.05 3.31
N LYS A 452 30.98 -20.98 2.90
CA LYS A 452 31.63 -19.69 2.55
C LYS A 452 32.58 -19.17 3.63
N THR A 453 32.17 -19.20 4.90
CA THR A 453 33.01 -18.76 6.02
C THR A 453 34.27 -19.64 6.17
N PHE A 454 34.17 -20.93 5.87
CA PHE A 454 35.33 -21.82 5.88
C PHE A 454 36.33 -21.46 4.76
N LEU A 455 35.83 -21.15 3.56
CA LEU A 455 36.66 -20.65 2.46
C LEU A 455 37.32 -19.30 2.80
N ILE A 456 36.61 -18.39 3.48
CA ILE A 456 37.20 -17.14 4.00
C ILE A 456 38.36 -17.44 4.95
N LYS A 457 38.20 -18.39 5.88
CA LYS A 457 39.29 -18.81 6.79
C LYS A 457 40.47 -19.42 6.02
N GLN A 458 40.22 -20.22 4.99
CA GLN A 458 41.28 -20.76 4.14
C GLN A 458 42.04 -19.64 3.41
N ALA A 459 41.34 -18.64 2.88
CA ALA A 459 41.96 -17.48 2.23
C ALA A 459 42.86 -16.70 3.20
N ILE A 460 42.40 -16.47 4.44
CA ILE A 460 43.21 -15.82 5.48
C ILE A 460 44.48 -16.62 5.79
N ASN A 461 44.40 -17.95 5.82
CA ASN A 461 45.56 -18.81 6.07
C ASN A 461 46.51 -18.93 4.87
N HIS A 462 45.99 -18.78 3.65
CA HIS A 462 46.78 -18.88 2.42
C HIS A 462 47.58 -17.60 2.14
N PHE A 463 46.95 -16.43 2.26
CA PHE A 463 47.60 -15.15 1.95
C PHE A 463 48.24 -14.52 3.19
N SER A 464 49.39 -13.87 3.01
CA SER A 464 50.14 -13.27 4.11
C SER A 464 49.57 -11.94 4.62
N ASP A 465 48.77 -11.24 3.82
CA ASP A 465 48.30 -9.87 4.09
C ASP A 465 46.93 -9.62 3.45
N GLY A 466 46.01 -8.97 4.16
CA GLY A 466 44.66 -8.73 3.64
C GLY A 466 43.69 -7.99 4.58
N LEU A 467 42.52 -7.64 4.04
CA LEU A 467 41.38 -7.11 4.78
C LEU A 467 40.21 -8.09 4.74
N LEU A 468 39.57 -8.31 5.87
CA LEU A 468 38.23 -8.90 5.95
C LEU A 468 37.24 -7.80 6.29
N LEU A 469 36.41 -7.42 5.32
CA LEU A 469 35.35 -6.45 5.51
C LEU A 469 34.01 -7.15 5.64
N SER A 470 33.23 -6.72 6.63
CA SER A 470 31.83 -7.10 6.81
C SER A 470 31.00 -5.86 7.09
N TYR A 471 29.67 -6.00 7.12
CA TYR A 471 28.75 -4.89 7.43
C TYR A 471 28.41 -4.79 8.93
N ARG A 472 28.78 -5.79 9.75
CA ARG A 472 28.54 -5.79 11.21
C ARG A 472 29.68 -6.44 12.00
N ASN A 473 29.99 -5.87 13.16
CA ASN A 473 30.99 -6.40 14.10
C ASN A 473 30.63 -7.80 14.63
N SER A 474 29.35 -8.09 14.86
CA SER A 474 28.91 -9.39 15.39
C SER A 474 29.26 -10.57 14.49
N LEU A 475 29.25 -10.36 13.17
CA LEU A 475 29.63 -11.39 12.19
C LEU A 475 31.15 -11.58 12.15
N LEU A 476 31.90 -10.47 12.18
CA LEU A 476 33.36 -10.50 12.24
C LEU A 476 33.88 -11.20 13.49
N ILE A 477 33.20 -11.06 14.63
CA ILE A 477 33.58 -11.75 15.87
C ILE A 477 33.65 -13.27 15.66
N GLN A 478 32.69 -13.85 14.93
CA GLN A 478 32.67 -15.30 14.68
C GLN A 478 33.84 -15.77 13.82
N THR A 479 34.23 -14.97 12.84
CA THR A 479 35.36 -15.30 11.95
C THR A 479 36.69 -14.99 12.60
N CYS A 480 36.91 -13.74 13.04
CA CYS A 480 38.18 -13.24 13.57
C CYS A 480 38.61 -13.90 14.88
N ARG A 481 37.67 -14.31 15.75
CA ARG A 481 38.00 -14.97 17.02
C ARG A 481 37.98 -16.49 16.94
N SER A 482 37.78 -17.05 15.76
CA SER A 482 37.85 -18.50 15.59
C SER A 482 39.30 -19.00 15.69
N SER A 483 39.49 -20.14 16.36
CA SER A 483 40.82 -20.69 16.66
C SER A 483 41.69 -20.95 15.43
N GLU A 484 41.08 -21.12 14.26
CA GLU A 484 41.76 -21.43 13.00
C GLU A 484 42.44 -20.22 12.34
N VAL A 485 42.09 -18.99 12.74
CA VAL A 485 42.67 -17.75 12.18
C VAL A 485 43.00 -16.69 13.23
N ALA A 486 42.64 -16.87 14.49
CA ALA A 486 42.80 -15.84 15.54
C ALA A 486 44.25 -15.39 15.78
N ASP A 487 45.25 -16.19 15.41
CA ASP A 487 46.67 -15.85 15.44
C ASP A 487 47.13 -15.06 14.19
N LYS A 488 46.32 -15.05 13.12
CA LYS A 488 46.62 -14.41 11.83
C LYS A 488 45.92 -13.06 11.68
N ILE A 489 44.64 -12.96 12.04
CA ILE A 489 43.81 -11.77 11.83
C ILE A 489 43.58 -11.00 13.12
N SER A 490 43.78 -9.68 13.08
CA SER A 490 43.42 -8.78 14.18
C SER A 490 42.06 -8.16 13.92
N PHE A 491 41.15 -8.27 14.88
CA PHE A 491 39.86 -7.58 14.81
C PHE A 491 40.03 -6.11 15.20
N LEU A 492 39.63 -5.17 14.32
CA LEU A 492 39.83 -3.74 14.52
C LEU A 492 39.30 -3.25 15.87
N TRP A 493 38.16 -3.77 16.32
CA TRP A 493 37.57 -3.41 17.61
C TRP A 493 38.50 -3.66 18.79
N ASP A 494 39.27 -4.76 18.75
CA ASP A 494 40.22 -5.14 19.80
C ASP A 494 41.50 -4.27 19.77
N LEU A 495 41.68 -3.47 18.71
CA LEU A 495 42.84 -2.60 18.48
C LEU A 495 42.58 -1.12 18.82
N GLN A 496 41.33 -0.67 18.95
CA GLN A 496 40.96 0.76 18.96
C GLN A 496 41.61 1.60 20.08
N ASN A 497 42.11 0.96 21.13
CA ASN A 497 42.78 1.61 22.27
C ASN A 497 44.29 1.33 22.34
N ARG A 498 44.88 0.77 21.28
CA ARG A 498 46.32 0.46 21.22
C ARG A 498 47.02 1.42 20.27
N ALA A 499 48.22 1.88 20.64
CA ALA A 499 49.07 2.69 19.77
C ALA A 499 49.74 1.81 18.70
N VAL A 500 48.97 1.33 17.72
CA VAL A 500 49.43 0.45 16.64
C VAL A 500 49.22 1.12 15.30
N LYS A 501 50.22 1.05 14.42
CA LYS A 501 50.08 1.48 13.02
C LYS A 501 49.37 0.38 12.24
N TYR A 502 48.15 0.63 11.80
CA TYR A 502 47.35 -0.36 11.06
C TYR A 502 48.03 -0.86 9.78
N THR A 503 48.91 -0.06 9.16
CA THR A 503 49.73 -0.47 8.01
C THR A 503 50.64 -1.68 8.28
N GLU A 504 51.09 -1.84 9.53
CA GLU A 504 52.01 -2.90 9.96
C GLU A 504 51.29 -4.20 10.35
N ILE A 505 49.96 -4.17 10.46
CA ILE A 505 49.15 -5.35 10.81
C ILE A 505 48.86 -6.14 9.53
N PRO A 506 49.23 -7.42 9.42
CA PRO A 506 49.06 -8.20 8.18
C PRO A 506 47.59 -8.40 7.80
N TRP A 507 46.75 -8.82 8.75
CA TRP A 507 45.33 -9.03 8.52
C TRP A 507 44.49 -8.21 9.48
N ILE A 508 43.54 -7.43 8.93
CA ILE A 508 42.58 -6.66 9.70
C ILE A 508 41.16 -7.09 9.34
N GLY A 509 40.39 -7.51 10.35
CA GLY A 509 38.94 -7.68 10.25
C GLY A 509 38.23 -6.42 10.73
N ALA A 510 37.35 -5.82 9.92
CA ALA A 510 36.68 -4.57 10.27
C ALA A 510 35.31 -4.41 9.62
N CYS A 511 34.41 -3.71 10.33
CA CYS A 511 33.18 -3.24 9.72
C CYS A 511 33.51 -2.22 8.62
N VAL A 512 32.81 -2.29 7.48
CA VAL A 512 33.03 -1.37 6.34
C VAL A 512 32.81 0.10 6.72
N GLU A 513 32.02 0.38 7.76
CA GLU A 513 31.85 1.76 8.26
C GLU A 513 33.16 2.38 8.76
N SER A 514 34.13 1.55 9.15
CA SER A 514 35.47 1.96 9.58
C SER A 514 36.49 2.01 8.44
N ILE A 515 36.07 1.91 7.18
CA ILE A 515 36.97 1.85 6.01
C ILE A 515 37.98 3.01 5.93
N THR A 516 37.63 4.19 6.45
CA THR A 516 38.52 5.37 6.51
C THR A 516 39.74 5.19 7.40
N LYS A 517 39.71 4.21 8.32
CA LYS A 517 40.82 3.85 9.20
C LYS A 517 41.73 2.79 8.59
N LEU A 518 41.33 2.13 7.50
CA LEU A 518 41.98 0.92 7.02
C LEU A 518 43.05 1.23 5.96
N PRO A 519 44.22 0.56 6.03
CA PRO A 519 45.20 0.63 4.94
C PRO A 519 44.72 -0.21 3.75
N SER A 520 45.21 0.10 2.54
CA SER A 520 45.03 -0.81 1.40
C SER A 520 45.92 -2.04 1.55
N LYS A 521 45.38 -3.22 1.20
CA LYS A 521 46.07 -4.51 1.26
C LYS A 521 45.92 -5.24 -0.08
N LYS A 522 46.77 -6.25 -0.33
CA LYS A 522 46.73 -7.04 -1.58
C LYS A 522 45.47 -7.89 -1.72
N VAL A 523 44.91 -8.36 -0.60
CA VAL A 523 43.71 -9.19 -0.59
C VAL A 523 42.60 -8.45 0.14
N VAL A 524 41.41 -8.39 -0.44
CA VAL A 524 40.21 -7.85 0.19
C VAL A 524 39.11 -8.90 0.13
N ILE A 525 38.66 -9.34 1.29
CA ILE A 525 37.52 -10.24 1.44
C ILE A 525 36.30 -9.41 1.85
N LEU A 526 35.20 -9.55 1.11
CA LEU A 526 33.92 -8.90 1.36
C LEU A 526 32.90 -9.97 1.79
N GLU A 527 32.66 -10.07 3.10
CA GLU A 527 31.67 -10.99 3.68
C GLU A 527 30.28 -10.33 3.70
N GLU A 528 29.30 -10.93 3.02
CA GLU A 528 27.97 -10.38 2.77
C GLU A 528 28.04 -9.11 1.91
N VAL A 529 28.62 -9.24 0.70
CA VAL A 529 28.90 -8.11 -0.20
C VAL A 529 27.65 -7.27 -0.52
N GLU A 530 26.47 -7.89 -0.67
CA GLU A 530 25.24 -7.13 -0.93
C GLU A 530 24.94 -6.17 0.24
N LYS A 531 25.15 -6.61 1.47
CA LYS A 531 24.90 -5.82 2.68
C LYS A 531 25.97 -4.74 2.89
N ILE A 532 27.22 -5.02 2.53
CA ILE A 532 28.32 -4.04 2.54
C ILE A 532 28.00 -2.88 1.57
N VAL A 533 27.65 -3.19 0.33
CA VAL A 533 27.33 -2.19 -0.69
C VAL A 533 26.09 -1.40 -0.29
N ASN A 534 25.05 -2.07 0.22
CA ASN A 534 23.86 -1.40 0.77
C ASN A 534 24.20 -0.44 1.92
N ALA A 535 25.06 -0.85 2.84
CA ALA A 535 25.47 -0.02 3.97
C ALA A 535 26.20 1.24 3.49
N LEU A 536 27.18 1.09 2.60
CA LEU A 536 27.98 2.17 2.03
C LEU A 536 27.16 3.19 1.21
N LEU A 537 26.12 2.76 0.50
CA LEU A 537 25.35 3.64 -0.38
C LEU A 537 24.07 4.21 0.25
N GLN A 538 23.48 3.54 1.25
CA GLN A 538 22.14 3.88 1.75
C GLN A 538 22.04 4.02 3.26
N SER A 539 22.91 3.39 4.05
CA SER A 539 22.75 3.39 5.50
C SER A 539 22.88 4.79 6.08
N PRO A 540 22.02 5.20 7.04
CA PRO A 540 22.20 6.43 7.81
C PRO A 540 23.53 6.48 8.58
N THR A 541 24.06 5.34 9.01
CA THR A 541 25.35 5.25 9.74
C THR A 541 26.55 5.69 8.90
N CYS A 542 26.49 5.48 7.58
CA CYS A 542 27.53 5.94 6.65
C CYS A 542 27.35 7.40 6.23
N ARG A 543 26.19 8.03 6.45
CA ARG A 543 25.78 9.30 5.82
C ARG A 543 26.74 10.46 6.09
N ARG A 544 27.19 10.64 7.33
CA ARG A 544 27.99 11.81 7.76
C ARG A 544 29.33 11.96 7.02
N ASP A 545 29.92 10.86 6.55
CA ASP A 545 31.21 10.86 5.85
C ASP A 545 31.14 9.94 4.61
N ARG A 546 29.97 9.89 3.95
CA ARG A 546 29.75 8.88 2.90
C ARG A 546 30.74 9.05 1.76
N ARG A 547 31.00 10.28 1.32
CA ARG A 547 31.95 10.57 0.23
C ARG A 547 33.33 10.00 0.54
N GLU A 548 33.85 10.29 1.72
CA GLU A 548 35.17 9.80 2.13
C GLU A 548 35.21 8.28 2.28
N LYS A 549 34.17 7.67 2.87
CA LYS A 549 34.05 6.20 2.98
C LYS A 549 34.03 5.54 1.60
N LEU A 550 33.31 6.10 0.64
CA LEU A 550 33.27 5.62 -0.73
C LEU A 550 34.63 5.76 -1.43
N ARG A 551 35.31 6.91 -1.27
CA ARG A 551 36.65 7.14 -1.78
C ARG A 551 37.67 6.12 -1.24
N CYS A 552 37.67 5.90 0.07
CA CYS A 552 38.51 4.89 0.72
C CYS A 552 38.19 3.48 0.24
N PHE A 553 36.90 3.13 0.12
CA PHE A 553 36.47 1.82 -0.39
C PHE A 553 36.95 1.60 -1.83
N THR A 554 36.76 2.58 -2.71
CA THR A 554 37.25 2.54 -4.10
C THR A 554 38.76 2.36 -4.15
N LYS A 555 39.52 3.14 -3.35
CA LYS A 555 40.98 3.03 -3.25
C LYS A 555 41.42 1.63 -2.80
N VAL A 556 40.76 1.07 -1.78
CA VAL A 556 41.05 -0.28 -1.27
C VAL A 556 40.82 -1.33 -2.37
N LEU A 557 39.72 -1.25 -3.11
CA LEU A 557 39.43 -2.20 -4.20
C LEU A 557 40.38 -2.05 -5.40
N GLN A 558 40.78 -0.83 -5.75
CA GLN A 558 41.72 -0.58 -6.85
C GLN A 558 43.11 -1.17 -6.54
N GLN A 559 43.58 -0.99 -5.30
CA GLN A 559 44.92 -1.43 -4.87
C GLN A 559 44.99 -2.90 -4.49
N ALA A 560 43.86 -3.54 -4.16
CA ALA A 560 43.80 -4.98 -4.00
C ALA A 560 44.18 -5.67 -5.31
N GLU A 561 44.88 -6.80 -5.25
CA GLU A 561 45.14 -7.71 -6.36
C GLU A 561 44.00 -8.73 -6.47
N TYR A 562 43.51 -9.20 -5.32
CA TYR A 562 42.45 -10.19 -5.20
C TYR A 562 41.28 -9.65 -4.37
N ILE A 563 40.08 -9.63 -4.94
CA ILE A 563 38.84 -9.26 -4.24
C ILE A 563 37.97 -10.51 -4.14
N ILE A 564 37.78 -11.07 -2.95
CA ILE A 564 36.92 -12.23 -2.72
C ILE A 564 35.58 -11.74 -2.16
N ALA A 565 34.50 -11.85 -2.94
CA ALA A 565 33.16 -11.40 -2.55
C ALA A 565 32.24 -12.60 -2.28
N ALA A 566 31.77 -12.73 -1.03
CA ALA A 566 30.96 -13.86 -0.59
C ALA A 566 29.56 -13.38 -0.17
N ASP A 567 28.52 -14.00 -0.72
CA ASP A 567 27.13 -13.75 -0.31
C ASP A 567 26.25 -14.97 -0.65
N ALA A 568 25.15 -15.15 0.07
CA ALA A 568 24.18 -16.19 -0.26
C ALA A 568 23.37 -15.85 -1.52
N ASP A 569 23.11 -14.56 -1.75
CA ASP A 569 22.25 -14.05 -2.81
C ASP A 569 22.99 -12.95 -3.62
N ILE A 570 24.26 -13.19 -3.95
CA ILE A 570 25.10 -12.24 -4.69
C ILE A 570 24.42 -11.85 -6.01
N SER A 571 24.39 -10.55 -6.31
CA SER A 571 23.71 -10.04 -7.49
C SER A 571 24.65 -9.42 -8.50
N PRO A 572 24.24 -9.36 -9.78
CA PRO A 572 24.96 -8.64 -10.83
C PRO A 572 25.25 -7.18 -10.48
N VAL A 573 24.39 -6.54 -9.70
CA VAL A 573 24.53 -5.14 -9.29
C VAL A 573 25.83 -4.95 -8.49
N SER A 574 26.03 -5.74 -7.44
CA SER A 574 27.25 -5.65 -6.62
C SER A 574 28.49 -6.07 -7.41
N LEU A 575 28.39 -7.12 -8.24
CA LEU A 575 29.51 -7.57 -9.07
C LEU A 575 29.98 -6.49 -10.06
N ARG A 576 29.04 -5.88 -10.80
CA ARG A 576 29.35 -4.76 -11.71
C ARG A 576 29.91 -3.57 -10.98
N TYR A 577 29.38 -3.26 -9.80
CA TYR A 577 29.86 -2.17 -8.98
C TYR A 577 31.33 -2.39 -8.58
N LEU A 578 31.68 -3.57 -8.05
CA LEU A 578 33.06 -3.92 -7.74
C LEU A 578 33.97 -3.85 -8.96
N GLN A 579 33.52 -4.36 -10.11
CA GLN A 579 34.27 -4.31 -11.37
C GLN A 579 34.53 -2.88 -11.84
N LYS A 580 33.51 -2.00 -11.80
CA LYS A 580 33.65 -0.60 -12.20
C LYS A 580 34.61 0.16 -11.30
N LEU A 581 34.57 -0.09 -9.99
CA LEU A 581 35.48 0.57 -9.04
C LEU A 581 36.91 0.06 -9.15
N SER A 582 37.10 -1.26 -9.27
CA SER A 582 38.42 -1.88 -9.20
C SER A 582 39.12 -2.00 -10.56
N GLY A 583 38.39 -1.94 -11.68
CA GLY A 583 38.87 -2.19 -13.03
C GLY A 583 39.17 -3.67 -13.34
N LYS A 584 38.76 -4.60 -12.46
CA LYS A 584 39.15 -6.01 -12.53
C LYS A 584 38.11 -6.92 -13.17
N GLN A 585 38.57 -8.05 -13.70
CA GLN A 585 37.70 -9.09 -14.26
C GLN A 585 36.99 -9.88 -13.15
N ILE A 586 35.79 -10.36 -13.46
CA ILE A 586 34.96 -11.14 -12.54
C ILE A 586 35.12 -12.62 -12.86
N HIS A 587 35.37 -13.42 -11.82
CA HIS A 587 35.36 -14.87 -11.79
C HIS A 587 34.30 -15.30 -10.77
N LEU A 588 33.10 -15.65 -11.24
CA LEU A 588 32.01 -16.06 -10.34
C LEU A 588 31.90 -17.59 -10.30
N ILE A 589 32.06 -18.15 -9.11
CA ILE A 589 31.76 -19.54 -8.81
C ILE A 589 30.30 -19.59 -8.35
N HIS A 590 29.48 -20.35 -9.08
CA HIS A 590 28.08 -20.57 -8.74
C HIS A 590 27.89 -22.00 -8.25
N ASN A 591 27.68 -22.15 -6.95
CA ASN A 591 27.33 -23.42 -6.35
C ASN A 591 25.79 -23.59 -6.36
N ILE A 592 25.31 -24.48 -7.21
CA ILE A 592 23.88 -24.78 -7.41
C ILE A 592 23.33 -25.81 -6.41
N HIS A 593 24.17 -26.30 -5.50
CA HIS A 593 23.80 -27.34 -4.55
C HIS A 593 22.65 -26.92 -3.61
N LYS A 594 21.60 -27.74 -3.59
CA LYS A 594 20.41 -27.51 -2.75
C LYS A 594 20.53 -28.29 -1.45
N ARG A 595 21.04 -27.63 -0.41
CA ARG A 595 21.31 -28.27 0.89
C ARG A 595 20.05 -28.67 1.66
N PHE A 596 18.95 -27.95 1.47
CA PHE A 596 17.73 -28.15 2.25
C PHE A 596 16.48 -28.13 1.37
N GLU A 597 15.48 -28.91 1.76
CA GLU A 597 14.18 -29.01 1.08
C GLU A 597 13.08 -28.75 2.11
N TRP A 598 12.81 -27.47 2.36
CA TRP A 598 11.83 -27.07 3.36
C TRP A 598 10.41 -27.26 2.83
N ARG A 599 9.48 -27.69 3.69
CA ARG A 599 8.06 -27.48 3.46
C ARG A 599 7.67 -26.12 4.04
N CYS A 600 7.17 -25.24 3.19
CA CYS A 600 6.86 -23.85 3.52
C CYS A 600 5.35 -23.60 3.38
N PHE A 601 4.66 -23.41 4.50
CA PHE A 601 3.22 -23.11 4.57
C PHE A 601 2.99 -21.60 4.65
N PHE A 602 2.42 -21.01 3.59
CA PHE A 602 2.10 -19.59 3.54
C PHE A 602 0.66 -19.33 3.98
N HIS A 603 0.50 -18.61 5.09
CA HIS A 603 -0.80 -18.23 5.64
C HIS A 603 -1.32 -16.98 4.92
N SER A 604 -2.44 -17.15 4.20
CA SER A 604 -2.89 -16.15 3.21
C SER A 604 -4.00 -15.23 3.69
N GLY A 605 -4.65 -15.54 4.80
CA GLY A 605 -5.78 -14.78 5.34
C GLY A 605 -6.78 -15.65 6.08
N ILE A 606 -7.90 -15.04 6.46
CA ILE A 606 -9.02 -15.71 7.12
C ILE A 606 -10.32 -15.46 6.37
N VAL A 607 -11.31 -16.34 6.57
CA VAL A 607 -12.71 -16.05 6.29
C VAL A 607 -13.40 -15.83 7.64
N THR A 608 -14.01 -14.66 7.84
CA THR A 608 -14.69 -14.34 9.10
C THR A 608 -15.89 -15.27 9.32
N PRO A 609 -16.42 -15.36 10.56
CA PRO A 609 -17.66 -16.08 10.82
C PRO A 609 -18.84 -15.61 9.95
N GLN A 610 -18.81 -14.35 9.49
CA GLN A 610 -19.80 -13.77 8.59
C GLN A 610 -19.54 -14.09 7.09
N GLY A 611 -18.54 -14.91 6.77
CA GLY A 611 -18.18 -15.29 5.40
C GLY A 611 -17.33 -14.25 4.65
N GLU A 612 -16.86 -13.20 5.32
CA GLU A 612 -16.02 -12.16 4.72
C GLU A 612 -14.59 -12.67 4.55
N GLN A 613 -14.05 -12.64 3.34
CA GLN A 613 -12.64 -12.96 3.11
C GLN A 613 -11.76 -11.76 3.52
N ARG A 614 -10.79 -12.02 4.41
CA ARG A 614 -9.74 -11.07 4.77
C ARG A 614 -8.39 -11.62 4.30
N PRO A 615 -8.06 -11.45 3.01
CA PRO A 615 -6.71 -11.73 2.53
C PRO A 615 -5.69 -10.91 3.31
N ASN A 616 -4.45 -11.39 3.35
CA ASN A 616 -3.34 -10.69 4.01
C ASN A 616 -3.51 -10.53 5.54
N SER A 617 -4.47 -11.24 6.14
CA SER A 617 -4.63 -11.30 7.60
C SER A 617 -3.70 -12.33 8.22
N ARG A 618 -2.99 -11.93 9.28
CA ARG A 618 -2.10 -12.81 10.06
C ARG A 618 -2.80 -13.66 11.11
N LYS A 619 -4.10 -13.45 11.34
CA LYS A 619 -4.82 -14.07 12.46
C LYS A 619 -4.78 -15.60 12.42
N ASP A 620 -4.91 -16.21 11.25
CA ASP A 620 -4.76 -17.67 11.08
C ASP A 620 -3.36 -18.15 11.49
N PHE A 621 -2.32 -17.43 11.07
CA PHE A 621 -0.95 -17.75 11.46
C PHE A 621 -0.75 -17.63 12.97
N GLU A 622 -1.18 -16.53 13.58
CA GLU A 622 -1.01 -16.31 15.02
C GLU A 622 -1.76 -17.35 15.85
N ASN A 623 -2.98 -17.71 15.46
CA ASN A 623 -3.75 -18.73 16.17
C ASN A 623 -3.06 -20.10 16.10
N ARG A 624 -2.65 -20.53 14.91
CA ARG A 624 -1.94 -21.81 14.75
C ARG A 624 -0.60 -21.85 15.47
N LEU A 625 0.11 -20.71 15.54
CA LEU A 625 1.33 -20.59 16.32
C LEU A 625 1.06 -20.80 17.81
N LEU A 626 -0.01 -20.19 18.34
CA LEU A 626 -0.40 -20.35 19.74
C LEU A 626 -0.92 -21.76 20.03
N ASP A 627 -1.62 -22.41 19.10
CA ASP A 627 -2.07 -23.80 19.24
C ASP A 627 -0.89 -24.77 19.28
N ALA A 628 0.12 -24.57 18.41
CA ALA A 628 1.38 -25.30 18.43
C ALA A 628 2.11 -25.11 19.77
N ALA A 629 2.23 -23.86 20.22
CA ALA A 629 2.83 -23.52 21.52
C ALA A 629 2.12 -24.22 22.69
N ALA A 630 0.79 -24.16 22.72
CA ALA A 630 -0.03 -24.78 23.76
C ALA A 630 0.02 -26.31 23.75
N SER A 631 0.32 -26.91 22.58
CA SER A 631 0.52 -28.35 22.43
C SER A 631 1.93 -28.81 22.87
N GLY A 632 2.79 -27.89 23.30
CA GLY A 632 4.14 -28.17 23.77
C GLY A 632 5.21 -28.22 22.68
N GLU A 633 4.90 -27.78 21.46
CA GLU A 633 5.88 -27.69 20.38
C GLU A 633 6.98 -26.65 20.70
N LYS A 634 8.20 -26.95 20.25
CA LYS A 634 9.38 -26.08 20.37
C LYS A 634 9.49 -25.16 19.17
N LEU A 635 9.43 -23.86 19.41
CA LEU A 635 9.20 -22.87 18.36
C LEU A 635 10.42 -21.99 18.08
N LEU A 636 10.79 -21.87 16.81
CA LEU A 636 11.76 -20.86 16.35
C LEU A 636 11.06 -19.78 15.53
N ILE A 637 11.08 -18.53 16.00
CA ILE A 637 10.18 -17.47 15.52
C ILE A 637 10.97 -16.27 14.99
N PRO A 638 11.32 -16.24 13.68
CA PRO A 638 11.83 -15.04 13.04
C PRO A 638 10.75 -13.98 12.83
N THR A 639 11.03 -12.72 13.16
CA THR A 639 10.12 -11.59 12.85
C THR A 639 10.87 -10.29 12.55
N ASP A 640 10.34 -9.47 11.64
CA ASP A 640 10.87 -8.13 11.38
C ASP A 640 10.23 -7.03 12.25
N SER A 641 9.45 -7.41 13.27
CA SER A 641 8.77 -6.49 14.19
C SER A 641 9.09 -6.76 15.65
N GLN A 642 9.88 -5.87 16.26
CA GLN A 642 10.19 -5.92 17.68
C GLN A 642 8.93 -5.88 18.56
N ARG A 643 7.99 -4.97 18.25
CA ARG A 643 6.75 -4.80 19.02
C ARG A 643 5.88 -6.05 18.99
N TRP A 644 5.77 -6.70 17.83
CA TRP A 644 5.02 -7.95 17.71
C TRP A 644 5.73 -9.10 18.43
N GLY A 645 7.07 -9.21 18.28
CA GLY A 645 7.86 -10.22 18.99
C GLY A 645 7.74 -10.12 20.51
N GLN A 646 7.76 -8.90 21.06
CA GLN A 646 7.55 -8.69 22.50
C GLN A 646 6.12 -9.00 22.96
N ALA A 647 5.11 -8.63 22.16
CA ALA A 647 3.72 -8.95 22.47
C ALA A 647 3.46 -10.47 22.43
N LEU A 648 4.08 -11.17 21.47
CA LEU A 648 4.05 -12.63 21.42
C LEU A 648 4.78 -13.26 22.61
N GLU A 649 5.96 -12.75 22.98
CA GLU A 649 6.70 -13.21 24.17
C GLU A 649 5.82 -13.13 25.44
N ARG A 650 5.13 -12.01 25.67
CA ARG A 650 4.18 -11.88 26.79
C ARG A 650 3.10 -12.95 26.76
N GLN A 651 2.56 -13.22 25.57
CA GLN A 651 1.52 -14.22 25.43
C GLN A 651 2.02 -15.65 25.69
N LEU A 652 3.22 -16.00 25.20
CA LEU A 652 3.84 -17.30 25.43
C LEU A 652 4.18 -17.49 26.93
N GLN A 653 4.67 -16.44 27.60
CA GLN A 653 4.92 -16.47 29.04
C GLN A 653 3.62 -16.59 29.85
N ALA A 654 2.54 -15.96 29.42
CA ALA A 654 1.24 -16.05 30.09
C ALA A 654 0.66 -17.48 30.09
N ILE A 655 0.99 -18.29 29.09
CA ILE A 655 0.63 -19.72 29.04
C ILE A 655 1.71 -20.63 29.66
N GLY A 656 2.71 -20.06 30.35
CA GLY A 656 3.71 -20.79 31.14
C GLY A 656 4.96 -21.23 30.38
N LEU A 657 5.13 -20.82 29.12
CA LEU A 657 6.31 -21.18 28.32
C LEU A 657 7.50 -20.28 28.63
N ARG A 658 8.70 -20.84 28.49
CA ARG A 658 9.97 -20.15 28.76
C ARG A 658 10.80 -20.09 27.49
N GLY A 659 11.35 -18.92 27.19
CA GLY A 659 12.14 -18.76 25.98
C GLY A 659 13.05 -17.56 26.01
N LEU A 660 13.59 -17.22 24.84
CA LEU A 660 14.51 -16.12 24.65
C LEU A 660 14.05 -15.22 23.48
N ARG A 661 13.94 -13.92 23.70
CA ARG A 661 13.73 -12.92 22.64
C ARG A 661 15.04 -12.19 22.32
N ILE A 662 15.35 -12.06 21.03
CA ILE A 662 16.57 -11.45 20.52
C ILE A 662 16.23 -10.27 19.61
N ASP A 663 16.36 -9.07 20.14
CA ASP A 663 16.24 -7.82 19.39
C ASP A 663 17.17 -6.74 19.92
N SER A 664 17.07 -5.53 19.36
CA SER A 664 17.95 -4.42 19.71
C SER A 664 17.82 -3.93 21.15
N PHE A 665 16.78 -4.33 21.89
CA PHE A 665 16.64 -4.04 23.32
C PHE A 665 17.25 -5.15 24.15
N THR A 666 16.83 -6.40 23.92
CA THR A 666 17.33 -7.52 24.71
C THR A 666 18.82 -7.77 24.51
N LYS A 667 19.36 -7.48 23.31
CA LYS A 667 20.80 -7.55 23.05
C LYS A 667 21.64 -6.60 23.92
N ALA A 668 21.08 -5.47 24.34
CA ALA A 668 21.79 -4.49 25.17
C ALA A 668 21.65 -4.74 26.68
N GLU A 669 20.66 -5.56 27.09
CA GLU A 669 20.27 -5.72 28.50
C GLU A 669 20.39 -7.15 29.05
N ASP A 670 20.23 -8.17 28.21
CA ASP A 670 20.10 -9.56 28.63
C ASP A 670 21.34 -10.39 28.29
N PRO A 671 22.19 -10.75 29.28
CA PRO A 671 23.38 -11.57 29.06
C PRO A 671 23.10 -12.94 28.45
N ARG A 672 21.86 -13.46 28.57
CA ARG A 672 21.47 -14.73 27.95
C ARG A 672 21.50 -14.64 26.43
N VAL A 673 21.23 -13.46 25.87
CA VAL A 673 21.32 -13.20 24.43
C VAL A 673 22.76 -13.34 23.94
N ASP A 674 23.73 -12.80 24.68
CA ASP A 674 25.15 -12.94 24.35
C ASP A 674 25.62 -14.39 24.44
N ALA A 675 25.22 -15.10 25.50
CA ALA A 675 25.51 -16.52 25.67
C ALA A 675 24.95 -17.35 24.50
N PHE A 676 23.68 -17.12 24.14
CA PHE A 676 23.03 -17.79 23.01
C PHE A 676 23.72 -17.48 21.67
N LEU A 677 23.98 -16.21 21.36
CA LEU A 677 24.62 -15.83 20.10
C LEU A 677 26.07 -16.34 19.97
N THR A 678 26.73 -16.63 21.09
CA THR A 678 28.09 -17.18 21.11
C THR A 678 28.10 -18.67 20.73
N ASN A 679 27.19 -19.45 21.29
CA ASN A 679 27.05 -20.88 20.97
C ASN A 679 25.56 -21.31 21.10
N PRO A 680 24.76 -21.15 20.02
CA PRO A 680 23.33 -21.39 20.07
C PRO A 680 22.97 -22.81 20.49
N ASP A 681 23.63 -23.82 19.91
CA ASP A 681 23.32 -25.23 20.13
C ASP A 681 23.57 -25.63 21.59
N LYS A 682 24.75 -25.28 22.13
CA LYS A 682 25.08 -25.56 23.54
C LYS A 682 24.09 -24.86 24.49
N TRP A 683 23.74 -23.61 24.20
CA TRP A 683 22.80 -22.87 25.03
C TRP A 683 21.41 -23.52 25.02
N ILE A 684 20.94 -23.99 23.86
CA ILE A 684 19.67 -24.71 23.72
C ILE A 684 19.71 -26.01 24.53
N GLU A 685 20.79 -26.79 24.42
CA GLU A 685 20.97 -28.04 25.18
C GLU A 685 20.90 -27.81 26.70
N GLU A 686 21.56 -26.77 27.21
CA GLU A 686 21.62 -26.47 28.64
C GLU A 686 20.32 -25.84 29.19
N ASN A 687 19.63 -25.01 28.40
CA ASN A 687 18.50 -24.21 28.87
C ASN A 687 17.13 -24.76 28.47
N GLN A 688 17.06 -25.64 27.47
CA GLN A 688 15.85 -26.30 26.98
C GLN A 688 14.66 -25.31 26.76
N PRO A 689 14.85 -24.23 25.98
CA PRO A 689 13.81 -23.22 25.74
C PRO A 689 12.60 -23.79 24.97
N ASP A 690 11.38 -23.37 25.34
CA ASP A 690 10.15 -23.67 24.59
C ASP A 690 10.06 -22.85 23.31
N TYR A 691 10.59 -21.62 23.32
CA TYR A 691 10.63 -20.76 22.13
C TYR A 691 11.89 -19.90 22.05
N ILE A 692 12.27 -19.55 20.82
CA ILE A 692 13.25 -18.49 20.53
C ILE A 692 12.64 -17.52 19.52
N ILE A 693 12.49 -16.25 19.91
CA ILE A 693 12.04 -15.16 19.02
C ILE A 693 13.26 -14.35 18.63
N TYR A 694 13.45 -14.05 17.34
CA TYR A 694 14.56 -13.20 16.92
C TYR A 694 14.20 -12.27 15.77
N SER A 695 14.81 -11.09 15.82
CA SER A 695 14.64 -10.01 14.86
C SER A 695 15.87 -9.83 13.97
N PRO A 696 15.88 -8.85 13.04
CA PRO A 696 17.06 -8.58 12.21
C PRO A 696 18.36 -8.30 12.97
N THR A 697 18.30 -8.07 14.29
CA THR A 697 19.47 -8.03 15.18
C THR A 697 20.29 -9.33 15.11
N ALA A 698 19.62 -10.49 15.00
CA ALA A 698 20.27 -11.80 14.88
C ALA A 698 20.38 -12.31 13.43
N GLU A 699 20.01 -11.48 12.44
CA GLU A 699 19.92 -11.92 11.03
C GLU A 699 21.24 -12.42 10.49
N ALA A 700 22.40 -11.85 10.83
CA ALA A 700 23.68 -12.23 10.22
C ALA A 700 24.37 -13.37 10.95
N SER A 701 24.39 -13.29 12.28
CA SER A 701 25.33 -14.00 13.14
C SER A 701 24.73 -15.24 13.80
N LEU A 702 23.49 -15.62 13.47
CA LEU A 702 22.86 -16.79 14.04
C LEU A 702 23.09 -18.01 13.15
N ASP A 703 23.68 -19.07 13.72
CA ASP A 703 23.88 -20.38 13.08
C ASP A 703 23.40 -21.47 14.05
N ILE A 704 22.19 -21.98 13.84
CA ILE A 704 21.58 -23.01 14.70
C ILE A 704 21.66 -24.34 13.96
N THR A 705 22.43 -25.29 14.48
CA THR A 705 22.67 -26.60 13.84
C THR A 705 22.12 -27.79 14.62
N ILE A 706 21.54 -27.54 15.80
CA ILE A 706 20.93 -28.58 16.63
C ILE A 706 19.87 -29.37 15.84
N GLN A 707 19.95 -30.70 15.92
CA GLN A 707 19.03 -31.61 15.21
C GLN A 707 17.77 -31.86 16.05
N ASP A 708 16.63 -31.97 15.36
CA ASP A 708 15.36 -32.45 15.91
C ASP A 708 14.89 -31.76 17.22
N TYR A 709 15.32 -30.52 17.47
CA TYR A 709 14.93 -29.76 18.65
C TYR A 709 13.69 -28.90 18.43
N PHE A 710 13.63 -28.17 17.32
CA PHE A 710 12.50 -27.31 16.98
C PHE A 710 11.52 -28.06 16.10
N ASP A 711 10.24 -28.01 16.45
CA ASP A 711 9.15 -28.65 15.69
C ASP A 711 8.70 -27.77 14.51
N GLY A 712 8.89 -26.45 14.60
CA GLY A 712 8.49 -25.50 13.56
C GLY A 712 9.28 -24.20 13.55
N VAL A 713 9.55 -23.69 12.34
CA VAL A 713 10.00 -22.30 12.13
C VAL A 713 8.79 -21.44 11.77
N TRP A 714 8.47 -20.46 12.60
CA TRP A 714 7.27 -19.62 12.48
C TRP A 714 7.64 -18.17 12.14
N GLY A 715 7.76 -17.87 10.84
CA GLY A 715 8.18 -16.56 10.34
C GLY A 715 7.02 -15.57 10.17
N CYS A 716 7.08 -14.43 10.86
CA CYS A 716 6.07 -13.36 10.76
C CYS A 716 6.69 -12.02 10.33
N PHE A 717 6.39 -11.60 9.10
CA PHE A 717 7.00 -10.44 8.45
C PHE A 717 5.99 -9.36 8.02
N PHE A 718 6.24 -8.12 8.43
CA PHE A 718 5.38 -6.95 8.24
C PHE A 718 5.84 -6.02 7.10
N GLY A 719 6.94 -6.36 6.43
CA GLY A 719 7.50 -5.57 5.33
C GLY A 719 8.47 -4.49 5.77
N VAL A 720 9.09 -4.65 6.94
CA VAL A 720 10.18 -3.81 7.41
C VAL A 720 11.44 -4.10 6.58
N ILE A 721 11.76 -5.38 6.44
CA ILE A 721 12.86 -5.88 5.60
C ILE A 721 12.36 -6.35 4.22
N ASN A 722 13.28 -6.53 3.28
CA ASN A 722 12.99 -7.06 1.95
C ASN A 722 12.88 -8.60 1.97
N HIS A 723 12.41 -9.20 0.87
CA HIS A 723 12.18 -10.65 0.83
C HIS A 723 13.47 -11.49 0.96
N TRP A 724 14.62 -10.99 0.50
CA TRP A 724 15.92 -11.64 0.72
C TRP A 724 16.28 -11.72 2.21
N GLY A 725 16.08 -10.63 2.96
CA GLY A 725 16.23 -10.62 4.42
C GLY A 725 15.30 -11.63 5.09
N CYS A 726 14.02 -11.69 4.68
CA CYS A 726 13.08 -12.69 5.21
C CYS A 726 13.56 -14.13 4.94
N LYS A 727 14.03 -14.43 3.72
CA LYS A 727 14.62 -15.74 3.36
C LYS A 727 15.83 -16.07 4.23
N GLN A 728 16.73 -15.10 4.45
CA GLN A 728 17.88 -15.28 5.32
C GLN A 728 17.52 -15.50 6.79
N MET A 729 16.45 -14.89 7.29
CA MET A 729 15.97 -15.15 8.65
C MET A 729 15.40 -16.57 8.74
N LEU A 730 14.54 -16.99 7.81
CA LEU A 730 13.98 -18.35 7.79
C LEU A 730 15.05 -19.46 7.74
N GLY A 731 16.18 -19.20 7.09
CA GLY A 731 17.28 -20.16 6.94
C GLY A 731 18.29 -20.22 8.08
N ARG A 732 18.07 -19.56 9.23
CA ARG A 732 19.00 -19.58 10.37
C ARG A 732 19.06 -20.92 11.09
N LEU A 733 17.98 -21.69 11.03
CA LEU A 733 17.98 -23.11 11.39
C LEU A 733 18.52 -23.95 10.23
N ARG A 734 19.63 -24.64 10.46
CA ARG A 734 20.38 -25.43 9.45
C ARG A 734 19.95 -26.90 9.39
N THR A 735 18.67 -27.16 9.64
CA THR A 735 18.05 -28.49 9.61
C THR A 735 16.76 -28.47 8.80
N ASN A 736 16.21 -29.64 8.45
CA ASN A 736 14.90 -29.71 7.80
C ASN A 736 13.80 -29.74 8.87
N CYS A 737 12.90 -28.77 8.80
CA CYS A 737 11.78 -28.52 9.72
C CYS A 737 10.64 -27.87 8.91
N ASP A 738 9.40 -27.89 9.37
CA ASP A 738 8.34 -27.14 8.67
C ASP A 738 8.48 -25.63 8.90
N ARG A 739 8.18 -24.85 7.87
CA ARG A 739 8.26 -23.38 7.88
C ARG A 739 6.86 -22.82 7.73
N HIS A 740 6.28 -22.32 8.80
CA HIS A 740 5.02 -21.57 8.77
C HIS A 740 5.33 -20.10 8.56
N ILE A 741 4.73 -19.48 7.55
CA ILE A 741 5.11 -18.13 7.11
C ILE A 741 3.85 -17.27 6.96
N PHE A 742 3.80 -16.19 7.74
CA PHE A 742 3.01 -15.01 7.42
C PHE A 742 3.95 -13.90 6.94
N ILE A 743 3.65 -13.36 5.77
CA ILE A 743 4.32 -12.17 5.25
C ILE A 743 3.30 -11.28 4.57
N LYS A 744 3.37 -9.96 4.79
CA LYS A 744 2.52 -9.02 4.04
C LYS A 744 2.71 -9.15 2.54
N THR A 745 1.65 -8.91 1.77
CA THR A 745 1.71 -8.84 0.29
C THR A 745 2.72 -7.82 -0.21
N PHE A 746 2.81 -6.66 0.44
CA PHE A 746 3.76 -5.57 0.15
C PHE A 746 4.05 -4.74 1.40
N SER A 747 5.05 -3.87 1.31
CA SER A 747 5.48 -2.94 2.36
C SER A 747 4.74 -1.61 2.25
N THR A 748 4.20 -1.14 3.37
CA THR A 748 3.59 0.20 3.49
C THR A 748 4.63 1.30 3.75
N ILE A 749 5.87 0.92 4.05
CA ILE A 749 6.96 1.85 4.37
C ILE A 749 7.36 2.65 3.13
N ASP A 750 7.43 3.97 3.27
CA ASP A 750 7.76 4.95 2.22
C ASP A 750 9.08 5.64 2.57
N ASN A 751 10.21 5.08 2.15
CA ASN A 751 11.54 5.50 2.64
C ASN A 751 12.38 6.31 1.63
N ARG A 752 11.87 6.61 0.43
CA ARG A 752 12.73 7.10 -0.67
C ARG A 752 12.01 8.10 -1.58
N ALA A 753 12.81 8.90 -2.29
CA ALA A 753 12.33 9.88 -3.26
C ALA A 753 11.59 9.25 -4.46
N SER A 754 11.78 7.94 -4.72
CA SER A 754 11.10 7.21 -5.78
C SER A 754 10.71 5.80 -5.34
N ARG A 755 9.50 5.38 -5.71
CA ARG A 755 8.96 4.02 -5.53
C ARG A 755 9.07 3.16 -6.79
N SER A 756 9.74 3.65 -7.83
CA SER A 756 9.83 2.95 -9.11
C SER A 756 10.74 1.72 -9.02
N PRO A 757 10.36 0.57 -9.59
CA PRO A 757 11.23 -0.60 -9.72
C PRO A 757 12.18 -0.49 -10.95
N LEU A 758 12.36 0.70 -11.52
CA LEU A 758 13.24 0.95 -12.68
C LEU A 758 14.39 1.89 -12.28
N PRO A 759 15.66 1.48 -12.41
CA PRO A 759 16.81 2.29 -12.00
C PRO A 759 16.84 3.67 -12.66
N GLN A 760 16.60 3.72 -13.97
CA GLN A 760 16.50 4.97 -14.75
C GLN A 760 15.51 5.99 -14.14
N VAL A 761 14.35 5.50 -13.67
CA VAL A 761 13.29 6.36 -13.13
C VAL A 761 13.68 6.82 -11.73
N VAL A 762 14.31 5.95 -10.93
CA VAL A 762 14.85 6.31 -9.62
C VAL A 762 15.92 7.40 -9.76
N ALA A 763 16.92 7.18 -10.62
CA ALA A 763 18.00 8.13 -10.88
C ALA A 763 17.44 9.49 -11.32
N LYS A 764 16.54 9.48 -12.32
CA LYS A 764 15.85 10.68 -12.78
C LYS A 764 15.09 11.40 -11.67
N SER A 765 14.37 10.66 -10.82
CA SER A 765 13.62 11.27 -9.71
C SER A 765 14.56 11.94 -8.70
N LEU A 766 15.67 11.29 -8.32
CA LEU A 766 16.65 11.85 -7.39
C LEU A 766 17.27 13.15 -7.94
N ILE A 767 17.68 13.14 -9.21
CA ILE A 767 18.25 14.31 -9.88
C ILE A 767 17.21 15.43 -9.98
N GLU A 768 16.00 15.13 -10.48
CA GLU A 768 14.93 16.13 -10.63
C GLU A 768 14.50 16.73 -9.27
N THR A 769 14.54 15.95 -8.19
CA THR A 769 14.27 16.46 -6.83
C THR A 769 15.31 17.50 -6.43
N SER A 770 16.60 17.22 -6.60
CA SER A 770 17.69 18.16 -6.27
C SER A 770 17.63 19.41 -7.14
N GLN A 771 17.51 19.24 -8.46
CA GLN A 771 17.36 20.31 -9.45
C GLN A 771 16.25 21.29 -9.07
N ARG A 772 15.02 20.78 -8.93
CA ARG A 772 13.86 21.63 -8.65
C ARG A 772 13.91 22.25 -7.26
N THR A 773 14.57 21.61 -6.31
CA THR A 773 14.78 22.20 -4.99
C THR A 773 15.68 23.43 -5.10
N ILE A 774 16.83 23.31 -5.79
CA ILE A 774 17.77 24.41 -6.00
C ILE A 774 17.11 25.56 -6.79
N GLU A 775 16.41 25.24 -7.88
CA GLU A 775 15.63 26.21 -8.65
C GLU A 775 14.60 26.94 -7.78
N GLN A 776 13.86 26.20 -6.94
CA GLN A 776 12.81 26.76 -6.09
C GLN A 776 13.34 27.61 -4.92
N LEU A 777 14.59 27.38 -4.52
CA LEU A 777 15.30 28.21 -3.53
C LEU A 777 16.00 29.42 -4.15
N GLY A 778 16.13 29.48 -5.49
CA GLY A 778 16.87 30.54 -6.18
C GLY A 778 18.38 30.39 -6.06
N LEU A 779 18.89 29.19 -5.79
CA LEU A 779 20.31 28.90 -5.56
C LEU A 779 21.05 28.51 -6.84
N ASN A 780 20.72 29.14 -7.98
CA ASN A 780 21.28 28.80 -9.30
C ASN A 780 22.70 29.36 -9.52
N PHE A 781 23.58 29.16 -8.54
CA PHE A 781 24.97 29.61 -8.58
C PHE A 781 25.90 28.43 -8.91
N PRO A 782 27.12 28.69 -9.46
CA PRO A 782 28.08 27.64 -9.81
C PRO A 782 28.38 26.65 -8.67
N ALA A 783 28.42 27.11 -7.42
CA ALA A 783 28.66 26.26 -6.25
C ALA A 783 27.61 25.15 -6.06
N PHE A 784 26.36 25.37 -6.50
CA PHE A 784 25.27 24.39 -6.42
C PHE A 784 25.15 23.54 -7.70
N ALA A 785 25.87 23.88 -8.77
CA ALA A 785 25.85 23.15 -10.03
C ALA A 785 26.16 21.65 -9.87
N PRO A 786 27.08 21.19 -9.00
CA PRO A 786 27.31 19.75 -8.82
C PRO A 786 26.07 18.98 -8.32
N TYR A 787 25.14 19.67 -7.64
CA TYR A 787 23.92 19.07 -7.10
C TYR A 787 22.71 19.21 -8.04
N SER A 788 22.72 20.15 -8.98
CA SER A 788 21.65 20.37 -9.96
C SER A 788 21.99 19.90 -11.38
N ASP A 789 23.25 19.74 -11.78
CA ASP A 789 23.59 19.27 -13.11
C ASP A 789 23.62 17.73 -13.17
N ALA A 790 22.77 17.14 -14.01
CA ALA A 790 22.70 15.69 -14.22
C ALA A 790 24.00 15.09 -14.78
N THR A 791 24.89 15.92 -15.32
CA THR A 791 26.20 15.53 -15.86
C THR A 791 27.34 15.63 -14.85
N SER A 792 27.06 16.08 -13.62
CA SER A 792 28.09 16.21 -12.58
C SER A 792 28.71 14.87 -12.20
N GLU A 793 29.90 14.91 -11.60
CA GLU A 793 30.58 13.71 -11.09
C GLU A 793 29.72 12.93 -10.09
N TYR A 794 28.87 13.60 -9.31
CA TYR A 794 27.98 12.94 -8.35
C TYR A 794 26.97 12.02 -9.02
N TYR A 795 26.46 12.37 -10.20
CA TYR A 795 25.41 11.60 -10.88
C TYR A 795 25.92 10.69 -12.00
N THR A 796 27.16 10.88 -12.45
CA THR A 796 27.80 10.06 -13.48
C THR A 796 28.72 8.97 -12.92
N ASP A 797 29.01 9.02 -11.62
CA ASP A 797 29.88 8.05 -10.94
C ASP A 797 29.18 6.70 -10.65
N PRO A 798 29.92 5.56 -10.66
CA PRO A 798 29.37 4.23 -10.39
C PRO A 798 28.63 4.08 -9.05
N HIS A 799 28.92 4.91 -8.04
CA HIS A 799 28.21 4.90 -6.77
C HIS A 799 26.73 5.25 -6.95
N PHE A 800 26.41 6.29 -7.73
CA PHE A 800 25.03 6.74 -7.94
C PHE A 800 24.23 5.79 -8.83
N GLU A 801 24.85 5.26 -9.88
CA GLU A 801 24.23 4.26 -10.74
C GLU A 801 23.83 3.02 -9.92
N THR A 802 24.75 2.51 -9.10
CA THR A 802 24.52 1.35 -8.23
C THR A 802 23.45 1.64 -7.16
N LEU A 803 23.47 2.85 -6.58
CA LEU A 803 22.41 3.30 -5.67
C LEU A 803 21.03 3.18 -6.33
N ALA A 804 20.88 3.69 -7.56
CA ALA A 804 19.61 3.65 -8.28
C ALA A 804 19.16 2.21 -8.58
N GLU A 805 20.09 1.31 -8.93
CA GLU A 805 19.81 -0.12 -9.13
C GLU A 805 19.33 -0.81 -7.85
N ILE A 806 20.00 -0.58 -6.73
CA ILE A 806 19.62 -1.16 -5.44
C ILE A 806 18.27 -0.62 -4.98
N VAL A 807 18.04 0.69 -5.11
CA VAL A 807 16.73 1.30 -4.78
C VAL A 807 15.62 0.65 -5.63
N ALA A 808 15.86 0.44 -6.92
CA ALA A 808 14.89 -0.21 -7.80
C ALA A 808 14.62 -1.67 -7.40
N LYS A 809 15.66 -2.45 -7.04
CA LYS A 809 15.51 -3.81 -6.49
C LYS A 809 14.70 -3.82 -5.19
N ASP A 810 15.00 -2.91 -4.26
CA ASP A 810 14.28 -2.80 -2.99
C ASP A 810 12.82 -2.41 -3.21
N ASN A 811 12.54 -1.47 -4.12
CA ASN A 811 11.19 -1.09 -4.51
C ASN A 811 10.41 -2.26 -5.14
N TRP A 812 11.04 -3.05 -6.01
CA TRP A 812 10.44 -4.26 -6.58
C TRP A 812 10.10 -5.30 -5.50
N SER A 813 11.04 -5.55 -4.59
CA SER A 813 10.83 -6.42 -3.44
C SER A 813 9.64 -5.95 -2.61
N ARG A 814 9.66 -4.68 -2.20
CA ARG A 814 8.66 -4.08 -1.31
C ARG A 814 7.27 -4.05 -1.92
N ALA A 815 7.16 -3.89 -3.24
CA ALA A 815 5.87 -3.90 -3.94
C ALA A 815 5.25 -5.30 -4.07
N ASN A 816 6.06 -6.37 -4.01
CA ASN A 816 5.62 -7.76 -4.24
C ASN A 816 6.24 -8.73 -3.21
N LEU A 817 6.27 -8.36 -1.92
CA LEU A 817 7.03 -9.07 -0.88
C LEU A 817 6.70 -10.56 -0.80
N ARG A 818 5.41 -10.91 -0.67
CA ARG A 818 4.99 -12.30 -0.55
C ARG A 818 5.30 -13.10 -1.81
N GLU A 819 4.98 -12.54 -2.97
CA GLU A 819 5.16 -13.20 -4.27
C GLU A 819 6.64 -13.47 -4.54
N ASN A 820 7.50 -12.46 -4.34
CA ASN A 820 8.95 -12.60 -4.49
C ASN A 820 9.52 -13.63 -3.50
N LEU A 821 9.14 -13.61 -2.22
CA LEU A 821 9.62 -14.62 -1.26
C LEU A 821 9.18 -16.03 -1.67
N THR A 822 7.93 -16.19 -2.09
CA THR A 822 7.38 -17.48 -2.54
C THR A 822 8.16 -18.00 -3.75
N GLU A 823 8.45 -17.15 -4.73
CA GLU A 823 9.19 -17.52 -5.93
C GLU A 823 10.66 -17.86 -5.62
N GLU A 824 11.33 -17.06 -4.78
CA GLU A 824 12.71 -17.31 -4.38
C GLU A 824 12.88 -18.61 -3.59
N LEU A 825 11.94 -18.95 -2.71
CA LEU A 825 11.95 -20.25 -2.02
C LEU A 825 11.75 -21.42 -2.99
N ARG A 826 10.89 -21.28 -4.01
CA ARG A 826 10.72 -22.30 -5.05
C ARG A 826 11.99 -22.47 -5.90
N LYS A 827 12.63 -21.37 -6.32
CA LYS A 827 13.90 -21.39 -7.05
C LYS A 827 15.00 -22.08 -6.24
N ALA A 828 15.04 -21.83 -4.93
CA ALA A 828 15.93 -22.51 -3.99
C ALA A 828 15.63 -24.01 -3.80
N GLY A 829 14.53 -24.52 -4.37
CA GLY A 829 14.16 -25.94 -4.32
C GLY A 829 13.29 -26.34 -3.13
N HIS A 830 12.68 -25.37 -2.43
CA HIS A 830 11.77 -25.68 -1.33
C HIS A 830 10.34 -25.92 -1.82
N ASN A 831 9.58 -26.74 -1.08
CA ASN A 831 8.19 -27.03 -1.35
C ASN A 831 7.30 -25.94 -0.74
N VAL A 832 6.73 -25.07 -1.58
CA VAL A 832 5.92 -23.93 -1.14
C VAL A 832 4.43 -24.22 -1.30
N ILE A 833 3.73 -24.28 -0.18
CA ILE A 833 2.30 -24.57 -0.04
C ILE A 833 1.59 -23.29 0.41
N VAL A 834 0.72 -22.75 -0.46
CA VAL A 834 -0.09 -21.58 -0.11
C VAL A 834 -1.40 -22.07 0.52
N MET A 835 -1.57 -21.80 1.81
CA MET A 835 -2.75 -22.22 2.56
C MET A 835 -3.97 -21.43 2.11
N GLY A 836 -5.09 -22.13 1.90
CA GLY A 836 -6.39 -21.50 1.67
C GLY A 836 -6.84 -20.70 2.90
N MET A 837 -7.71 -19.71 2.69
CA MET A 837 -8.28 -18.98 3.83
C MET A 837 -9.21 -19.90 4.61
N VAL A 838 -9.01 -19.98 5.92
CA VAL A 838 -9.79 -20.83 6.82
C VAL A 838 -11.05 -20.08 7.27
N GLY A 839 -12.22 -20.74 7.26
CA GLY A 839 -13.50 -20.13 7.67
C GLY A 839 -14.11 -20.73 8.93
N GLY A 840 -14.85 -19.88 9.67
CA GLY A 840 -15.88 -20.16 10.69
C GLY A 840 -15.82 -21.45 11.55
N ASN A 841 -15.76 -21.24 12.87
CA ASN A 841 -15.84 -22.14 14.05
C ASN A 841 -14.52 -22.64 14.68
N GLU A 842 -13.40 -22.68 13.95
CA GLU A 842 -12.08 -23.05 14.54
C GLU A 842 -11.20 -21.85 14.91
N ILE A 843 -11.63 -20.62 14.56
CA ILE A 843 -10.89 -19.41 14.90
C ILE A 843 -11.28 -18.98 16.31
N VAL A 844 -10.41 -19.22 17.29
CA VAL A 844 -10.54 -18.71 18.67
C VAL A 844 -10.83 -17.21 18.62
N PRO A 845 -11.94 -16.71 19.22
CA PRO A 845 -12.17 -15.29 19.39
C PRO A 845 -11.16 -14.75 20.41
N ASN A 846 -10.47 -13.67 20.04
CA ASN A 846 -9.45 -12.93 20.82
C ASN A 846 -8.05 -13.57 20.85
N ASN A 847 -7.25 -13.24 19.83
CA ASN A 847 -5.80 -13.29 19.98
C ASN A 847 -5.33 -12.03 20.75
N PRO A 848 -4.80 -12.16 21.98
CA PRO A 848 -4.43 -11.03 22.84
C PRO A 848 -3.11 -10.34 22.43
N ILE A 849 -2.41 -10.82 21.39
CA ILE A 849 -1.18 -10.18 20.90
C ILE A 849 -1.41 -8.71 20.52
N ALA A 850 -2.60 -8.36 20.01
CA ALA A 850 -2.95 -6.98 19.69
C ALA A 850 -3.03 -6.10 20.95
N ASP A 851 -3.65 -6.62 22.01
CA ASP A 851 -3.85 -5.92 23.29
C ASP A 851 -2.50 -5.74 24.01
N HIS A 852 -1.69 -6.81 24.08
CA HIS A 852 -0.33 -6.75 24.64
C HIS A 852 0.54 -5.71 23.93
N LYS A 853 0.39 -5.56 22.61
CA LYS A 853 1.12 -4.54 21.84
C LYS A 853 0.69 -3.13 22.27
N GLU A 854 -0.58 -2.90 22.54
CA GLU A 854 -1.06 -1.62 23.02
C GLU A 854 -0.54 -1.31 24.43
N ASP A 855 -0.59 -2.29 25.34
CA ASP A 855 -0.07 -2.18 26.70
C ASP A 855 1.44 -1.83 26.71
N ILE A 856 2.24 -2.51 25.89
CA ILE A 856 3.68 -2.22 25.73
C ILE A 856 3.90 -0.76 25.34
N LEU A 857 3.08 -0.22 24.43
CA LEU A 857 3.23 1.17 24.00
C LEU A 857 2.83 2.15 25.10
N ARG A 858 1.82 1.83 25.91
CA ARG A 858 1.44 2.65 27.08
C ARG A 858 2.54 2.66 28.13
N GLU A 859 3.15 1.51 28.40
CA GLU A 859 4.30 1.40 29.31
C GLU A 859 5.49 2.22 28.80
N TRP A 860 5.88 2.04 27.54
CA TRP A 860 6.98 2.82 26.94
C TRP A 860 6.69 4.31 26.98
N ALA A 861 5.45 4.73 26.74
CA ALA A 861 5.08 6.13 26.84
C ALA A 861 5.22 6.67 28.26
N GLY A 862 4.83 5.89 29.27
CA GLY A 862 5.06 6.21 30.68
C GLY A 862 6.55 6.33 31.02
N ILE A 863 7.38 5.40 30.54
CA ILE A 863 8.84 5.41 30.77
C ILE A 863 9.46 6.65 30.12
N ILE A 864 9.17 6.93 28.84
CA ILE A 864 9.71 8.08 28.12
C ILE A 864 9.26 9.39 28.78
N ALA A 865 7.98 9.53 29.14
CA ALA A 865 7.46 10.73 29.79
C ALA A 865 8.18 11.03 31.12
N ASN A 866 8.41 9.98 31.92
CA ASN A 866 8.99 10.08 33.26
C ASN A 866 10.52 9.98 33.29
N SER A 867 11.18 9.77 32.14
CA SER A 867 12.64 9.72 32.03
C SER A 867 13.27 11.05 32.43
N GLU A 868 14.49 11.00 32.97
CA GLU A 868 15.26 12.19 33.32
C GLU A 868 15.54 13.09 32.10
N ASP A 869 15.54 14.40 32.32
CA ASP A 869 15.91 15.36 31.27
C ASP A 869 17.43 15.42 31.10
N ILE A 870 17.87 15.29 29.86
CA ILE A 870 19.28 15.42 29.47
C ILE A 870 19.43 16.50 28.39
N SER A 871 20.66 16.99 28.18
CA SER A 871 20.94 17.94 27.10
C SER A 871 20.73 17.29 25.73
N ILE A 872 20.41 18.11 24.73
CA ILE A 872 20.27 17.63 23.35
C ILE A 872 21.58 17.03 22.80
N GLN A 873 22.73 17.55 23.24
CA GLN A 873 24.04 16.99 22.86
C GLN A 873 24.24 15.59 23.44
N ALA A 874 23.97 15.39 24.74
CA ALA A 874 24.05 14.08 25.37
C ALA A 874 23.07 13.08 24.72
N ALA A 875 21.89 13.54 24.32
CA ALA A 875 20.92 12.73 23.59
C ALA A 875 21.47 12.26 22.23
N TYR A 876 22.13 13.13 21.46
CA TYR A 876 22.76 12.73 20.21
C TYR A 876 23.92 11.75 20.42
N ASP A 877 24.72 11.94 21.46
CA ASP A 877 25.81 11.02 21.79
C ASP A 877 25.27 9.62 22.11
N ILE A 878 24.21 9.53 22.94
CA ILE A 878 23.52 8.27 23.25
C ILE A 878 22.92 7.62 21.99
N LEU A 879 22.20 8.39 21.16
CA LEU A 879 21.55 7.84 19.95
C LEU A 879 22.56 7.42 18.88
N SER A 880 23.78 7.96 18.91
CA SER A 880 24.88 7.54 18.04
C SER A 880 25.59 6.28 18.54
N SER A 881 25.41 5.91 19.80
CA SER A 881 26.06 4.74 20.41
C SER A 881 25.30 3.44 20.09
N PRO A 882 25.97 2.43 19.51
CA PRO A 882 25.36 1.12 19.26
C PRO A 882 25.05 0.36 20.56
N ASP A 883 25.79 0.64 21.64
CA ASP A 883 25.71 -0.05 22.93
C ASP A 883 24.78 0.65 23.93
N ALA A 884 24.14 1.75 23.53
CA ALA A 884 23.21 2.50 24.38
C ALA A 884 22.09 1.60 24.90
N LYS A 885 21.90 1.59 26.22
CA LYS A 885 20.85 0.82 26.87
C LYS A 885 19.48 1.44 26.59
N PRO A 886 18.40 0.65 26.56
CA PRO A 886 17.03 1.16 26.42
C PRO A 886 16.70 2.33 27.36
N GLU A 887 17.08 2.26 28.64
CA GLU A 887 16.87 3.37 29.60
C GLU A 887 17.51 4.69 29.14
N GLU A 888 18.74 4.65 28.65
CA GLU A 888 19.44 5.82 28.11
C GLU A 888 18.78 6.32 26.82
N ARG A 889 18.36 5.39 25.95
CA ARG A 889 17.63 5.73 24.72
C ARG A 889 16.31 6.43 25.02
N TRP A 890 15.60 6.07 26.08
CA TRP A 890 14.38 6.76 26.51
C TRP A 890 14.63 8.20 26.93
N LYS A 891 15.69 8.45 27.72
CA LYS A 891 16.15 9.80 28.07
C LYS A 891 16.47 10.62 26.82
N ALA A 892 17.20 10.03 25.87
CA ALA A 892 17.55 10.69 24.61
C ALA A 892 16.33 11.00 23.74
N ILE A 893 15.37 10.07 23.64
CA ILE A 893 14.10 10.32 22.94
C ILE A 893 13.35 11.49 23.58
N LYS A 894 13.20 11.52 24.90
CA LYS A 894 12.55 12.63 25.62
C LYS A 894 13.23 13.97 25.31
N ALA A 895 14.56 14.03 25.39
CA ALA A 895 15.33 15.24 25.10
C ALA A 895 15.14 15.72 23.65
N THR A 896 15.17 14.81 22.67
CA THR A 896 14.92 15.17 21.26
C THR A 896 13.50 15.67 21.01
N LEU A 897 12.50 15.12 21.72
CA LEU A 897 11.13 15.61 21.66
C LEU A 897 10.99 16.99 22.29
N LYS A 898 11.65 17.26 23.41
CA LYS A 898 11.66 18.58 24.06
C LYS A 898 12.31 19.65 23.20
N ASP A 899 13.44 19.34 22.55
CA ASP A 899 14.09 20.24 21.60
C ASP A 899 13.19 20.56 20.40
N ARG A 900 12.47 19.55 19.91
CA ARG A 900 11.58 19.69 18.76
C ARG A 900 10.26 20.40 19.09
N LEU A 901 9.80 20.30 20.35
CA LEU A 901 8.53 20.84 20.85
C LEU A 901 8.76 21.62 22.16
N PRO A 902 9.49 22.75 22.12
CA PRO A 902 9.82 23.50 23.32
C PRO A 902 8.56 24.02 24.03
N GLY A 903 8.52 23.85 25.35
CA GLY A 903 7.39 24.27 26.19
C GLY A 903 6.14 23.40 26.09
N LEU A 904 6.15 22.30 25.32
CA LEU A 904 5.06 21.32 25.30
C LEU A 904 5.26 20.29 26.42
N GLU A 905 4.20 20.01 27.18
CA GLU A 905 4.23 18.96 28.20
C GLU A 905 4.15 17.57 27.57
N LEU A 906 5.23 16.79 27.68
CA LEU A 906 5.33 15.43 27.14
C LEU A 906 4.66 14.40 28.05
N THR A 907 3.33 14.47 28.16
CA THR A 907 2.55 13.50 28.95
C THR A 907 2.65 12.08 28.36
N PRO A 908 2.43 11.02 29.17
CA PRO A 908 2.35 9.65 28.65
C PRO A 908 1.33 9.51 27.51
N ASN A 909 0.17 10.17 27.60
CA ASN A 909 -0.84 10.08 26.56
C ASN A 909 -0.38 10.75 25.25
N PHE A 910 0.31 11.89 25.33
CA PHE A 910 0.90 12.55 24.16
C PHE A 910 1.91 11.63 23.47
N ILE A 911 2.85 11.05 24.24
CA ILE A 911 3.86 10.14 23.67
C ILE A 911 3.21 8.90 23.05
N PHE A 912 2.20 8.33 23.71
CA PHE A 912 1.48 7.16 23.21
C PHE A 912 0.76 7.44 21.88
N GLU A 913 -0.13 8.44 21.82
CA GLU A 913 -0.94 8.73 20.63
C GLU A 913 -0.14 9.44 19.51
N ARG A 914 0.77 10.36 19.86
CA ARG A 914 1.41 11.29 18.90
C ARG A 914 2.85 10.95 18.52
N TYR A 915 3.46 9.97 19.17
CA TYR A 915 4.83 9.55 18.86
C TYR A 915 4.94 8.04 18.64
N LEU A 916 4.37 7.22 19.53
CA LEU A 916 4.51 5.76 19.44
C LEU A 916 3.53 5.13 18.44
N LYS A 917 2.26 5.59 18.40
CA LYS A 917 1.24 5.13 17.42
C LYS A 917 1.41 5.77 16.04
N ASP A 918 1.69 7.08 15.97
CA ASP A 918 2.01 7.79 14.73
C ASP A 918 3.37 8.51 14.85
N PRO A 919 4.51 7.83 14.57
CA PRO A 919 5.84 8.43 14.63
C PRO A 919 6.05 9.63 13.71
N MET A 920 5.20 9.79 12.69
CA MET A 920 5.27 10.89 11.74
C MET A 920 4.40 12.08 12.12
N TRP A 921 3.54 11.95 13.12
CA TRP A 921 2.59 13.00 13.49
C TRP A 921 3.29 14.34 13.73
N ILE A 922 4.35 14.38 14.55
CA ILE A 922 5.11 15.60 14.84
C ILE A 922 5.71 16.20 13.56
N SER A 923 6.29 15.38 12.69
CA SER A 923 6.84 15.83 11.40
C SER A 923 5.77 16.37 10.46
N LYS A 924 4.59 15.76 10.45
CA LYS A 924 3.43 16.22 9.69
C LYS A 924 2.91 17.57 10.23
N GLN A 925 2.89 17.75 11.55
CA GLN A 925 2.51 19.02 12.17
C GLN A 925 3.53 20.13 11.87
N GLU A 926 4.83 19.83 11.97
CA GLU A 926 5.92 20.76 11.64
C GLU A 926 5.86 21.18 10.17
N LEU A 927 5.61 20.23 9.25
CA LEU A 927 5.41 20.52 7.84
C LEU A 927 4.18 21.40 7.60
N ARG A 928 3.08 21.18 8.33
CA ARG A 928 1.90 22.04 8.25
C ARG A 928 2.20 23.44 8.75
N TRP A 929 2.94 23.58 9.85
CA TRP A 929 3.37 24.88 10.34
C TRP A 929 4.20 25.63 9.29
N MET A 930 5.20 24.94 8.71
CA MET A 930 6.04 25.49 7.62
C MET A 930 5.27 25.81 6.33
N LEU A 931 4.07 25.26 6.13
CA LEU A 931 3.22 25.63 5.00
C LEU A 931 2.70 27.07 5.09
N TYR A 932 2.48 27.56 6.32
CA TYR A 932 2.11 28.95 6.61
C TYR A 932 3.32 29.85 6.88
N HIS A 933 4.50 29.25 7.10
CA HIS A 933 5.78 29.92 7.30
C HIS A 933 6.85 29.41 6.30
N PRO A 934 6.61 29.53 4.98
CA PRO A 934 7.49 28.95 3.96
C PRO A 934 8.91 29.54 3.98
N GLU A 935 9.10 30.77 4.47
CA GLU A 935 10.39 31.42 4.67
C GLU A 935 11.32 30.63 5.60
N VAL A 936 10.78 30.05 6.68
CA VAL A 936 11.56 29.24 7.64
C VAL A 936 12.06 27.95 6.98
N ALA A 937 11.20 27.31 6.19
CA ALA A 937 11.60 26.09 5.47
C ALA A 937 12.66 26.36 4.41
N LYS A 938 12.55 27.49 3.70
CA LYS A 938 13.56 27.93 2.73
C LYS A 938 14.90 28.19 3.41
N ASP A 939 14.93 28.95 4.50
CA ASP A 939 16.17 29.21 5.24
C ASP A 939 16.84 27.92 5.74
N ILE A 940 16.05 27.01 6.34
CA ILE A 940 16.56 25.72 6.84
C ILE A 940 17.13 24.86 5.69
N ASP A 941 16.42 24.76 4.57
CA ASP A 941 16.87 23.95 3.43
C ASP A 941 18.08 24.60 2.73
N THR A 942 18.13 25.93 2.63
CA THR A 942 19.28 26.69 2.12
C THR A 942 20.51 26.42 2.99
N LYS A 943 20.43 26.63 4.32
CA LYS A 943 21.53 26.32 5.25
C LYS A 943 21.97 24.87 5.19
N ARG A 944 21.01 23.94 5.03
CA ARG A 944 21.31 22.51 4.87
C ARG A 944 22.08 22.22 3.58
N LEU A 945 21.72 22.85 2.47
CA LEU A 945 22.44 22.68 1.20
C LEU A 945 23.83 23.32 1.23
N TYR A 946 23.98 24.51 1.81
CA TYR A 946 25.29 25.12 2.03
C TYR A 946 26.21 24.21 2.84
N LYS A 947 25.72 23.71 3.98
CA LYS A 947 26.46 22.78 4.81
C LYS A 947 26.78 21.45 4.09
N ALA A 948 25.89 21.00 3.21
CA ALA A 948 26.14 19.81 2.40
C ALA A 948 27.28 20.02 1.40
N ILE A 949 27.38 21.21 0.79
CA ILE A 949 28.49 21.56 -0.09
C ILE A 949 29.80 21.65 0.70
N GLU A 950 29.78 22.36 1.84
CA GLU A 950 30.95 22.53 2.71
C GLU A 950 31.53 21.18 3.18
N ASN A 951 30.65 20.23 3.54
CA ASN A 951 31.05 18.89 3.97
C ASN A 951 31.24 17.90 2.81
N GLU A 952 31.02 18.34 1.57
CA GLU A 952 31.04 17.48 0.39
C GLU A 952 30.11 16.24 0.51
N ASP A 953 28.92 16.45 1.07
CA ASP A 953 27.90 15.41 1.22
C ASP A 953 27.45 14.89 -0.16
N MET A 954 26.84 13.70 -0.20
CA MET A 954 26.25 13.21 -1.44
C MET A 954 24.90 13.89 -1.70
N PRO A 955 24.58 14.34 -2.93
CA PRO A 955 23.32 15.04 -3.23
C PRO A 955 22.06 14.27 -2.81
N TRP A 956 22.04 12.95 -2.97
CA TRP A 956 20.91 12.09 -2.60
C TRP A 956 20.73 11.89 -1.08
N ASP A 957 21.73 12.26 -0.27
CA ASP A 957 21.63 12.29 1.19
C ASP A 957 21.01 13.60 1.67
N VAL A 958 20.94 14.66 0.85
CA VAL A 958 20.28 15.91 1.25
C VAL A 958 18.77 15.76 1.17
N ARG A 959 18.09 16.01 2.29
CA ARG A 959 16.63 15.96 2.41
C ARG A 959 16.10 17.37 2.57
N THR A 960 15.14 17.77 1.76
CA THR A 960 14.55 19.12 1.77
C THR A 960 13.02 19.06 1.85
N ARG A 961 12.41 20.13 2.34
CA ARG A 961 10.96 20.30 2.46
C ARG A 961 10.39 21.29 1.45
N THR A 962 11.24 22.14 0.86
CA THR A 962 10.86 23.23 -0.05
C THR A 962 10.00 22.74 -1.22
N LEU A 963 10.37 21.63 -1.86
CA LEU A 963 9.59 21.10 -2.99
C LEU A 963 8.23 20.54 -2.55
N VAL A 964 8.14 19.95 -1.35
CA VAL A 964 6.89 19.49 -0.74
C VAL A 964 5.96 20.67 -0.48
N LEU A 965 6.48 21.75 0.11
CA LEU A 965 5.70 22.96 0.36
C LEU A 965 5.23 23.62 -0.94
N LYS A 966 6.10 23.70 -1.95
CA LYS A 966 5.72 24.20 -3.28
C LYS A 966 4.57 23.40 -3.89
N ALA A 967 4.61 22.07 -3.78
CA ALA A 967 3.54 21.20 -4.24
C ALA A 967 2.22 21.46 -3.50
N LEU A 968 2.25 21.65 -2.18
CA LEU A 968 1.07 21.95 -1.36
C LEU A 968 0.48 23.34 -1.66
N GLN A 969 1.33 24.34 -1.91
CA GLN A 969 0.91 25.69 -2.30
C GLN A 969 0.20 25.70 -3.65
N VAL A 970 0.76 25.01 -4.65
CA VAL A 970 0.16 24.92 -6.00
C VAL A 970 -1.17 24.15 -5.99
N LEU A 971 -1.38 23.27 -5.01
CA LEU A 971 -2.67 22.61 -4.78
C LEU A 971 -3.69 23.48 -4.05
N GLU A 972 -3.30 24.67 -3.60
CA GLU A 972 -4.11 25.61 -2.80
C GLU A 972 -4.58 24.99 -1.48
N ILE A 973 -3.72 24.20 -0.83
CA ILE A 973 -4.04 23.58 0.46
C ILE A 973 -4.26 24.60 1.59
N PRO A 974 -3.48 25.70 1.71
CA PRO A 974 -3.76 26.74 2.71
C PRO A 974 -5.18 27.31 2.56
N GLN A 975 -5.56 27.68 1.34
CA GLN A 975 -6.88 28.22 1.02
C GLN A 975 -7.99 27.20 1.29
N PHE A 976 -7.74 25.92 0.97
CA PHE A 976 -8.65 24.83 1.30
C PHE A 976 -8.88 24.71 2.82
N LEU A 977 -7.79 24.76 3.62
CA LEU A 977 -7.87 24.64 5.08
C LEU A 977 -8.54 25.86 5.73
N GLU A 978 -8.25 27.07 5.24
CA GLU A 978 -8.91 28.30 5.70
C GLU A 978 -10.42 28.25 5.42
N ALA A 979 -10.83 27.86 4.21
CA ALA A 979 -12.23 27.68 3.87
C ALA A 979 -12.91 26.62 4.74
N ALA A 980 -12.20 25.51 5.02
CA ALA A 980 -12.69 24.45 5.88
C ALA A 980 -12.89 24.91 7.33
N GLN A 981 -11.99 25.76 7.84
CA GLN A 981 -12.07 26.34 9.19
C GLN A 981 -13.18 27.37 9.31
N GLN A 982 -13.31 28.29 8.36
CA GLN A 982 -14.29 29.38 8.42
C GLN A 982 -15.73 28.90 8.23
N SER A 983 -15.96 27.92 7.35
CA SER A 983 -17.30 27.54 6.90
C SER A 983 -17.74 26.13 7.35
N HIS A 984 -16.95 25.44 8.19
CA HIS A 984 -17.17 24.03 8.53
C HIS A 984 -17.42 23.17 7.29
N LEU A 985 -16.62 23.40 6.24
CA LEU A 985 -16.89 22.88 4.90
C LEU A 985 -16.91 21.36 4.87
N GLU A 986 -18.07 20.79 4.53
CA GLU A 986 -18.21 19.37 4.23
C GLU A 986 -18.10 19.12 2.73
N TRP A 987 -17.35 18.07 2.34
CA TRP A 987 -17.19 17.68 0.94
C TRP A 987 -17.45 16.20 0.71
N GLN A 988 -17.84 15.88 -0.51
CA GLN A 988 -18.03 14.53 -1.04
C GLN A 988 -17.34 14.41 -2.42
N ALA A 989 -17.31 13.23 -3.01
CA ALA A 989 -16.58 12.97 -4.26
C ALA A 989 -16.91 13.95 -5.41
N ASN A 990 -18.16 14.43 -5.48
CA ASN A 990 -18.64 15.33 -6.54
C ASN A 990 -18.60 16.82 -6.18
N SER A 991 -18.18 17.19 -4.96
CA SER A 991 -18.13 18.59 -4.51
C SER A 991 -17.22 19.42 -5.44
N PRO A 992 -17.62 20.66 -5.81
CA PRO A 992 -16.81 21.52 -6.68
C PRO A 992 -15.36 21.68 -6.18
N ILE A 993 -15.17 21.93 -4.89
CA ILE A 993 -13.83 22.09 -4.29
C ILE A 993 -12.92 20.86 -4.47
N VAL A 994 -13.49 19.65 -4.49
CA VAL A 994 -12.75 18.40 -4.69
C VAL A 994 -12.39 18.21 -6.17
N ARG A 995 -13.29 18.62 -7.06
CA ARG A 995 -13.07 18.60 -8.51
C ARG A 995 -11.97 19.59 -8.91
N ASP A 996 -12.05 20.81 -8.41
CA ASP A 996 -11.06 21.87 -8.68
C ASP A 996 -9.68 21.47 -8.14
N PHE A 997 -9.63 20.92 -6.92
CA PHE A 997 -8.42 20.34 -6.36
C PHE A 997 -7.85 19.22 -7.25
N LYS A 998 -8.69 18.28 -7.73
CA LYS A 998 -8.26 17.19 -8.60
C LYS A 998 -7.72 17.72 -9.93
N GLU A 999 -8.35 18.71 -10.52
CA GLU A 999 -7.89 19.35 -11.77
C GLU A 999 -6.53 20.01 -11.58
N ARG A 1000 -6.33 20.78 -10.49
CA ARG A 1000 -5.01 21.33 -10.12
C ARG A 1000 -3.96 20.24 -9.92
N ALA A 1001 -4.31 19.15 -9.25
CA ALA A 1001 -3.41 18.03 -9.03
C ALA A 1001 -3.00 17.34 -10.35
N ILE A 1002 -3.92 17.18 -11.30
CA ILE A 1002 -3.63 16.60 -12.63
C ILE A 1002 -2.76 17.55 -13.47
N ALA A 1003 -3.04 18.85 -13.42
CA ALA A 1003 -2.24 19.87 -14.10
C ALA A 1003 -0.79 19.87 -13.61
N ASN A 1004 -0.59 19.64 -12.30
CA ASN A 1004 0.72 19.64 -11.65
C ASN A 1004 1.28 18.24 -11.36
N ARG A 1005 0.75 17.20 -12.01
CA ARG A 1005 1.01 15.78 -11.66
C ARG A 1005 2.49 15.40 -11.54
N LYS A 1006 3.38 15.99 -12.33
CA LYS A 1006 4.84 15.73 -12.25
C LYS A 1006 5.43 16.23 -10.93
N LEU A 1007 5.09 17.46 -10.55
CA LEU A 1007 5.53 18.05 -9.28
C LEU A 1007 4.93 17.28 -8.09
N ILE A 1008 3.64 16.95 -8.15
CA ILE A 1008 2.94 16.23 -7.08
C ILE A 1008 3.51 14.82 -6.89
N LEU A 1009 3.81 14.11 -7.99
CA LEU A 1009 4.45 12.80 -7.92
C LEU A 1009 5.85 12.89 -7.31
N LEU A 1010 6.67 13.83 -7.78
CA LEU A 1010 8.05 14.02 -7.34
C LEU A 1010 8.16 14.47 -5.88
N ALA A 1011 7.30 15.40 -5.45
CA ALA A 1011 7.36 15.99 -4.12
C ALA A 1011 6.60 15.19 -3.07
N LEU A 1012 5.40 14.69 -3.40
CA LEU A 1012 4.49 14.06 -2.43
C LEU A 1012 4.42 12.54 -2.56
N GLY A 1013 4.95 11.94 -3.64
CA GLY A 1013 4.78 10.52 -3.94
C GLY A 1013 3.33 10.15 -4.27
N ILE A 1014 2.57 11.10 -4.81
CA ILE A 1014 1.14 10.95 -5.12
C ILE A 1014 0.95 11.07 -6.63
N ASN A 1015 0.41 10.02 -7.26
CA ASN A 1015 0.04 10.07 -8.66
C ASN A 1015 -1.38 10.64 -8.83
N ALA A 1016 -1.53 11.64 -9.68
CA ALA A 1016 -2.81 12.26 -10.03
C ALA A 1016 -3.10 12.05 -11.51
N ASN A 1017 -4.18 11.35 -11.81
CA ASN A 1017 -4.64 11.06 -13.17
C ASN A 1017 -6.15 11.28 -13.29
N GLN A 1018 -6.67 11.18 -14.52
CA GLN A 1018 -8.10 11.41 -14.79
C GLN A 1018 -9.01 10.45 -14.04
N ASP A 1019 -8.57 9.22 -13.80
CA ASP A 1019 -9.34 8.18 -13.12
C ASP A 1019 -9.20 8.24 -11.58
N SER A 1020 -8.38 9.17 -11.05
CA SER A 1020 -8.16 9.30 -9.60
C SER A 1020 -9.44 9.75 -8.89
N ASP A 1021 -9.78 9.11 -7.77
CA ASP A 1021 -10.84 9.63 -6.90
C ASP A 1021 -10.36 10.91 -6.20
N GLY A 1022 -11.08 12.01 -6.38
CA GLY A 1022 -10.67 13.32 -5.89
C GLY A 1022 -10.63 13.41 -4.36
N CYS A 1023 -11.59 12.77 -3.67
CA CYS A 1023 -11.64 12.75 -2.21
C CYS A 1023 -10.46 11.96 -1.62
N TYR A 1024 -10.13 10.83 -2.25
CA TYR A 1024 -9.00 10.01 -1.87
C TYR A 1024 -7.67 10.73 -2.12
N LEU A 1025 -7.53 11.38 -3.28
CA LEU A 1025 -6.35 12.18 -3.61
C LEU A 1025 -6.14 13.31 -2.59
N LEU A 1026 -7.22 14.04 -2.25
CA LEU A 1026 -7.19 15.11 -1.26
C LEU A 1026 -6.83 14.57 0.13
N ARG A 1027 -7.43 13.46 0.55
CA ARG A 1027 -7.09 12.82 1.84
C ARG A 1027 -5.61 12.45 1.91
N ARG A 1028 -5.02 11.91 0.85
CA ARG A 1028 -3.58 11.58 0.84
C ARG A 1028 -2.71 12.83 1.01
N VAL A 1029 -3.11 13.95 0.41
CA VAL A 1029 -2.40 15.22 0.57
C VAL A 1029 -2.56 15.75 2.00
N LEU A 1030 -3.77 15.74 2.55
CA LEU A 1030 -4.04 16.19 3.92
C LEU A 1030 -3.36 15.31 4.98
N ASP A 1031 -3.21 14.01 4.74
CA ASP A 1031 -2.46 13.10 5.63
C ASP A 1031 -0.96 13.44 5.70
N LYS A 1032 -0.35 13.99 4.63
CA LYS A 1032 1.03 14.50 4.67
C LYS A 1032 1.19 15.66 5.67
N LEU A 1033 0.10 16.35 6.00
CA LEU A 1033 0.02 17.45 6.97
C LEU A 1033 -0.57 17.03 8.32
N GLY A 1034 -0.92 15.75 8.46
CA GLY A 1034 -1.53 15.20 9.68
C GLY A 1034 -2.82 15.91 10.06
N VAL A 1035 -3.58 16.37 9.06
CA VAL A 1035 -4.86 17.07 9.26
C VAL A 1035 -5.92 16.04 9.67
N PRO A 1036 -6.55 16.19 10.85
CA PRO A 1036 -7.60 15.30 11.31
C PRO A 1036 -8.86 15.53 10.47
N LEU A 1037 -9.53 14.43 10.10
CA LEU A 1037 -10.72 14.44 9.26
C LEU A 1037 -11.87 13.75 10.00
N ILE A 1038 -13.02 14.42 10.05
CA ILE A 1038 -14.30 13.83 10.46
C ILE A 1038 -14.96 13.24 9.22
N ARG A 1039 -15.45 12.00 9.32
CA ARG A 1039 -16.22 11.38 8.25
C ARG A 1039 -17.61 11.03 8.75
N ARG A 1040 -18.63 11.42 8.01
CA ARG A 1040 -20.03 11.16 8.32
C ARG A 1040 -20.71 10.56 7.11
N GLN A 1041 -21.37 9.43 7.30
CA GLN A 1041 -22.19 8.85 6.25
C GLN A 1041 -23.60 9.44 6.34
N ARG A 1042 -24.08 10.02 5.24
CA ARG A 1042 -25.45 10.52 5.15
C ARG A 1042 -26.14 9.93 3.95
N ARG A 1043 -27.47 9.83 4.02
CA ARG A 1043 -28.26 9.49 2.84
C ARG A 1043 -28.53 10.75 2.04
N VAL A 1044 -28.01 10.80 0.82
CA VAL A 1044 -28.32 11.82 -0.18
C VAL A 1044 -29.01 11.10 -1.31
N GLU A 1045 -30.25 11.49 -1.63
CA GLU A 1045 -31.03 10.87 -2.71
C GLU A 1045 -31.19 9.34 -2.58
N GLY A 1046 -31.25 8.84 -1.34
CA GLY A 1046 -31.39 7.40 -1.06
C GLY A 1046 -30.09 6.58 -1.17
N LEU A 1047 -29.00 7.18 -1.64
CA LEU A 1047 -27.66 6.58 -1.65
C LEU A 1047 -26.92 6.97 -0.38
N ARG A 1048 -26.19 6.02 0.20
CA ARG A 1048 -25.26 6.32 1.30
C ARG A 1048 -24.03 7.01 0.72
N VAL A 1049 -23.86 8.28 1.03
CA VAL A 1049 -22.71 9.08 0.59
C VAL A 1049 -21.87 9.44 1.80
N TRP A 1050 -20.55 9.33 1.65
CA TRP A 1050 -19.60 9.77 2.65
C TRP A 1050 -19.32 11.25 2.48
N PHE A 1051 -19.57 12.01 3.54
CA PHE A 1051 -19.10 13.37 3.69
C PHE A 1051 -17.83 13.36 4.54
N CYS A 1052 -16.86 14.13 4.10
CA CYS A 1052 -15.62 14.40 4.81
C CYS A 1052 -15.62 15.87 5.24
N GLN A 1053 -15.04 16.13 6.39
CA GLN A 1053 -14.84 17.47 6.94
C GLN A 1053 -13.49 17.49 7.64
N VAL A 1054 -12.83 18.65 7.69
CA VAL A 1054 -11.70 18.84 8.60
C VAL A 1054 -12.23 18.88 10.03
N ASP A 1055 -11.57 18.18 10.95
CA ASP A 1055 -11.84 18.32 12.39
C ASP A 1055 -11.22 19.62 12.89
N THR A 1056 -11.95 20.73 12.71
CA THR A 1056 -11.46 22.07 13.03
C THR A 1056 -11.26 22.24 14.53
N THR A 1057 -12.09 21.60 15.35
CA THR A 1057 -11.94 21.58 16.80
C THR A 1057 -10.67 20.85 17.21
N ALA A 1058 -10.40 19.65 16.66
CA ALA A 1058 -9.15 18.95 16.95
C ALA A 1058 -7.93 19.75 16.51
N LEU A 1059 -7.99 20.46 15.37
CA LEU A 1059 -6.88 21.29 14.88
C LEU A 1059 -6.54 22.49 15.79
N THR A 1060 -7.53 23.06 16.47
CA THR A 1060 -7.35 24.29 17.26
C THR A 1060 -7.32 24.04 18.77
N THR A 1061 -7.34 22.78 19.21
CA THR A 1061 -7.34 22.42 20.63
C THR A 1061 -6.36 21.28 20.93
N GLY A 1062 -6.15 21.01 22.23
CA GLY A 1062 -5.33 19.89 22.71
C GLY A 1062 -3.92 19.85 22.12
N ASP A 1063 -3.47 18.64 21.77
CA ASP A 1063 -2.10 18.39 21.27
C ASP A 1063 -1.76 19.20 20.00
N TYR A 1064 -2.74 19.45 19.12
CA TYR A 1064 -2.52 20.15 17.86
C TYR A 1064 -2.15 21.61 18.10
N ALA A 1065 -2.92 22.30 18.96
CA ALA A 1065 -2.64 23.67 19.37
C ALA A 1065 -1.34 23.76 20.18
N ALA A 1066 -1.12 22.81 21.10
CA ALA A 1066 0.11 22.77 21.90
C ALA A 1066 1.35 22.61 21.01
N ALA A 1067 1.31 21.71 20.02
CA ALA A 1067 2.41 21.50 19.08
C ALA A 1067 2.63 22.74 18.20
N TRP A 1068 1.54 23.38 17.74
CA TRP A 1068 1.63 24.63 16.98
C TRP A 1068 2.36 25.73 17.78
N GLY A 1069 1.94 25.98 19.01
CA GLY A 1069 2.60 26.95 19.89
C GLY A 1069 4.04 26.57 20.25
N ALA A 1070 4.37 25.27 20.26
CA ALA A 1070 5.74 24.81 20.44
C ALA A 1070 6.62 25.12 19.22
N PHE A 1071 6.08 25.01 18.00
CA PHE A 1071 6.79 25.45 16.80
C PHE A 1071 6.95 26.97 16.75
N GLU A 1072 5.93 27.74 17.15
CA GLU A 1072 6.05 29.19 17.30
C GLU A 1072 7.21 29.53 18.23
N ARG A 1073 7.29 28.97 19.44
CA ARG A 1073 8.44 29.18 20.34
C ARG A 1073 9.77 28.71 19.76
N ARG A 1074 9.79 27.58 19.07
CA ARG A 1074 11.02 27.03 18.47
C ARG A 1074 11.58 27.93 17.37
N PHE A 1075 10.70 28.60 16.65
CA PHE A 1075 11.05 29.45 15.50
C PHE A 1075 10.80 30.95 15.76
N GLU A 1076 10.41 31.36 16.97
CA GLU A 1076 10.13 32.76 17.38
C GLU A 1076 11.37 33.66 17.27
N CYS A 1077 12.55 33.07 17.49
CA CYS A 1077 13.84 33.73 17.30
C CYS A 1077 14.39 33.59 15.87
N HIS A 1078 13.66 32.95 14.97
CA HIS A 1078 14.06 32.78 13.59
C HIS A 1078 13.77 34.09 12.83
N GLN A 1079 14.66 35.07 12.99
CA GLN A 1079 14.71 36.16 12.03
C GLN A 1079 15.26 35.56 10.73
N PRO A 1080 14.47 35.48 9.63
CA PRO A 1080 15.09 35.27 8.33
C PRO A 1080 16.12 36.39 8.19
N PRO A 1081 17.37 36.11 7.77
CA PRO A 1081 18.32 37.18 7.54
C PRO A 1081 17.64 38.21 6.66
N SER A 1082 17.48 39.43 7.17
CA SER A 1082 16.66 40.47 6.54
C SER A 1082 17.20 40.88 5.18
N ASN A 1083 18.44 40.48 4.87
CA ASN A 1083 19.01 40.56 3.55
C ASN A 1083 19.55 39.19 3.14
N ILE A 1084 19.28 38.85 1.88
CA ILE A 1084 20.11 37.96 1.07
C ILE A 1084 21.61 38.32 1.23
N ASP A 1085 21.94 39.57 1.57
CA ASP A 1085 23.28 40.06 1.91
C ASP A 1085 24.01 39.26 3.00
N SER A 1086 23.36 38.65 4.01
CA SER A 1086 24.12 37.85 5.00
C SER A 1086 24.54 36.49 4.44
N ILE A 1087 23.78 35.95 3.48
CA ILE A 1087 24.15 34.76 2.71
C ILE A 1087 25.27 35.15 1.73
N TYR A 1088 25.20 36.35 1.15
CA TYR A 1088 26.30 36.94 0.37
C TYR A 1088 27.55 37.17 1.23
N ILE A 1089 27.46 37.65 2.48
CA ILE A 1089 28.62 37.86 3.36
C ILE A 1089 29.31 36.53 3.72
N SER A 1090 28.55 35.44 3.87
CA SER A 1090 29.16 34.10 4.03
C SER A 1090 29.71 33.51 2.72
N ALA A 1091 29.15 33.89 1.57
CA ALA A 1091 29.68 33.53 0.25
C ALA A 1091 30.90 34.39 -0.15
N GLN A 1092 31.01 35.61 0.35
CA GLN A 1092 32.16 36.51 0.21
C GLN A 1092 33.42 35.97 0.90
N LEU A 1093 33.26 35.13 1.93
CA LEU A 1093 34.34 34.39 2.59
C LEU A 1093 34.87 33.22 1.73
N VAL A 1094 34.27 32.95 0.58
CA VAL A 1094 34.78 32.04 -0.46
C VAL A 1094 35.18 32.85 -1.69
N THR A 1095 35.83 34.00 -1.51
CA THR A 1095 36.83 34.38 -2.50
C THR A 1095 38.03 33.47 -2.25
N PRO A 1096 38.43 32.59 -3.19
CA PRO A 1096 39.70 31.90 -3.03
C PRO A 1096 40.77 33.00 -2.99
N GLU A 1097 41.43 33.19 -1.86
CA GLU A 1097 42.75 33.83 -1.88
C GLU A 1097 43.60 32.97 -2.82
N ILE A 1098 43.79 33.46 -4.05
CA ILE A 1098 44.64 32.83 -5.05
C ILE A 1098 46.06 32.91 -4.50
N THR A 1099 46.43 31.90 -3.73
CA THR A 1099 47.78 31.70 -3.20
C THR A 1099 48.62 30.85 -4.15
N ASP A 1100 48.01 30.30 -5.22
CA ASP A 1100 48.65 29.39 -6.17
C ASP A 1100 48.51 29.90 -7.62
N LEU A 1101 49.65 30.11 -8.29
CA LEU A 1101 49.74 30.65 -9.65
C LEU A 1101 49.09 29.72 -10.70
N ASP A 1102 48.96 28.43 -10.40
CA ASP A 1102 48.40 27.41 -11.31
C ASP A 1102 46.87 27.54 -11.50
N GLN A 1103 46.14 28.19 -10.57
CA GLN A 1103 44.70 28.42 -10.73
C GLN A 1103 44.37 29.58 -11.69
N LEU A 1104 45.32 30.49 -11.93
CA LEU A 1104 45.15 31.62 -12.84
C LEU A 1104 44.97 31.17 -14.30
N ASP A 1105 45.72 30.14 -14.69
CA ASP A 1105 45.71 29.58 -16.05
C ASP A 1105 44.40 28.87 -16.41
N GLU A 1106 43.63 28.40 -15.41
CA GLU A 1106 42.33 27.79 -15.64
C GLU A 1106 41.25 28.83 -15.99
N TRP A 1107 41.23 29.98 -15.31
CA TRP A 1107 40.26 31.05 -15.59
C TRP A 1107 40.47 31.71 -16.95
N LEU A 1108 41.73 31.77 -17.40
CA LEU A 1108 42.12 32.30 -18.69
C LEU A 1108 41.88 31.32 -19.86
N GLN A 1109 41.40 30.10 -19.59
CA GLN A 1109 40.99 29.16 -20.64
C GLN A 1109 39.88 29.78 -21.51
N PRO A 1110 39.94 29.68 -22.85
CA PRO A 1110 38.97 30.29 -23.75
C PRO A 1110 37.51 29.90 -23.46
N LYS A 1111 37.27 28.66 -23.01
CA LYS A 1111 35.94 28.17 -22.62
C LYS A 1111 35.36 28.90 -21.41
N ASN A 1112 36.20 29.29 -20.46
CA ASN A 1112 35.82 29.93 -19.21
C ASN A 1112 35.59 31.42 -19.43
N LEU A 1113 36.48 32.09 -20.17
CA LEU A 1113 36.28 33.47 -20.62
C LEU A 1113 34.99 33.63 -21.44
N ALA A 1114 34.70 32.68 -22.35
CA ALA A 1114 33.46 32.68 -23.12
C ALA A 1114 32.21 32.37 -22.28
N SER A 1115 32.34 31.64 -21.17
CA SER A 1115 31.25 31.47 -20.21
C SER A 1115 30.98 32.77 -19.47
N MET A 1116 32.03 33.37 -18.93
CA MET A 1116 31.98 34.63 -18.18
C MET A 1116 31.37 35.77 -19.02
N ALA A 1117 31.79 35.90 -20.29
CA ALA A 1117 31.21 36.86 -21.21
C ALA A 1117 29.70 36.62 -21.44
N ARG A 1118 29.26 35.36 -21.52
CA ARG A 1118 27.82 35.04 -21.65
C ARG A 1118 27.04 35.37 -20.38
N ASP A 1119 27.65 35.20 -19.21
CA ASP A 1119 27.04 35.55 -17.94
C ASP A 1119 26.85 37.07 -17.81
N PHE A 1120 27.84 37.86 -18.25
CA PHE A 1120 27.70 39.32 -18.35
C PHE A 1120 26.59 39.73 -19.34
N GLN A 1121 26.50 39.10 -20.51
CA GLN A 1121 25.45 39.39 -21.50
C GLN A 1121 24.02 39.09 -21.00
N ARG A 1122 23.87 38.26 -19.96
CA ARG A 1122 22.59 37.94 -19.33
C ARG A 1122 22.20 38.92 -18.22
N CYS A 1123 23.10 39.81 -17.82
CA CYS A 1123 22.82 40.82 -16.81
C CYS A 1123 21.89 41.89 -17.38
N GLU A 1124 20.70 42.02 -16.79
CA GLU A 1124 19.70 43.02 -17.22
C GLU A 1124 19.97 44.41 -16.62
N ASN A 1125 20.81 44.50 -15.59
CA ASN A 1125 21.17 45.75 -14.91
C ASN A 1125 22.53 45.62 -14.20
N SER A 1126 23.02 46.74 -13.66
CA SER A 1126 24.30 46.80 -12.95
C SER A 1126 24.30 46.04 -11.62
N GLU A 1127 23.15 45.93 -10.95
CA GLU A 1127 23.03 45.17 -9.69
C GLU A 1127 23.30 43.68 -9.93
N ALA A 1128 22.76 43.10 -11.00
CA ALA A 1128 23.04 41.73 -11.43
C ALA A 1128 24.53 41.55 -11.81
N LEU A 1129 25.13 42.56 -12.44
CA LEU A 1129 26.52 42.51 -12.84
C LEU A 1129 27.48 42.50 -11.65
N LEU A 1130 27.20 43.31 -10.62
CA LEU A 1130 27.99 43.38 -9.39
C LEU A 1130 28.07 42.03 -8.68
N THR A 1131 27.01 41.22 -8.74
CA THR A 1131 27.03 39.87 -8.16
C THR A 1131 28.03 38.93 -8.80
N TYR A 1132 28.42 39.13 -10.07
CA TYR A 1132 29.40 38.28 -10.74
C TYR A 1132 30.86 38.65 -10.40
N PHE A 1133 31.12 39.91 -10.06
CA PHE A 1133 32.46 40.36 -9.70
C PHE A 1133 32.94 39.81 -8.35
N ASP A 1134 32.01 39.43 -7.48
CA ASP A 1134 32.30 38.72 -6.23
C ASP A 1134 32.90 37.31 -6.48
N PHE A 1135 32.68 36.71 -7.67
CA PHE A 1135 33.04 35.31 -7.97
C PHE A 1135 34.09 35.13 -9.07
N TYR A 1136 34.39 36.18 -9.84
CA TYR A 1136 35.37 36.11 -10.92
C TYR A 1136 36.65 36.87 -10.55
N PRO A 1137 37.83 36.26 -10.77
CA PRO A 1137 39.07 36.98 -10.62
C PRO A 1137 39.12 38.19 -11.57
N MET A 1138 39.48 39.37 -11.06
CA MET A 1138 39.49 40.61 -11.85
C MET A 1138 40.29 40.52 -13.16
N HIS A 1139 41.41 39.78 -13.17
CA HIS A 1139 42.19 39.56 -14.39
C HIS A 1139 41.41 38.78 -15.46
N ALA A 1140 40.57 37.81 -15.05
CA ALA A 1140 39.76 37.02 -15.96
C ALA A 1140 38.54 37.82 -16.46
N VAL A 1141 38.00 38.71 -15.62
CA VAL A 1141 36.97 39.68 -16.00
C VAL A 1141 37.50 40.61 -17.10
N GLU A 1142 38.70 41.17 -16.92
CA GLU A 1142 39.35 42.05 -17.90
C GLU A 1142 39.56 41.35 -19.26
N GLU A 1143 39.89 40.06 -19.26
CA GLU A 1143 40.03 39.29 -20.50
C GLU A 1143 38.68 38.87 -21.10
N ALA A 1144 37.70 38.49 -20.29
CA ALA A 1144 36.37 38.09 -20.75
C ALA A 1144 35.59 39.26 -21.37
N VAL A 1145 35.78 40.48 -20.85
CA VAL A 1145 35.20 41.71 -21.40
C VAL A 1145 35.60 41.93 -22.86
N LYS A 1146 36.79 41.50 -23.28
CA LYS A 1146 37.25 41.62 -24.68
C LYS A 1146 36.45 40.76 -25.66
N LEU A 1147 35.69 39.78 -25.16
CA LEU A 1147 34.78 38.95 -25.95
C LEU A 1147 33.39 39.57 -26.12
N LEU A 1148 33.13 40.73 -25.51
CA LEU A 1148 31.86 41.45 -25.56
C LEU A 1148 31.86 42.57 -26.61
N PRO A 1149 30.68 43.02 -27.07
CA PRO A 1149 30.57 44.24 -27.87
C PRO A 1149 31.20 45.42 -27.12
N MET A 1150 32.00 46.24 -27.81
CA MET A 1150 32.89 47.24 -27.20
C MET A 1150 32.20 48.15 -26.17
N GLU A 1151 31.02 48.68 -26.47
CA GLU A 1151 30.27 49.56 -25.56
C GLU A 1151 29.75 48.81 -24.32
N PHE A 1152 29.31 47.56 -24.49
CA PHE A 1152 28.83 46.73 -23.39
C PHE A 1152 30.00 46.21 -22.53
N GLY A 1153 31.10 45.81 -23.18
CA GLY A 1153 32.33 45.43 -22.49
C GLY A 1153 32.91 46.56 -21.64
N GLN A 1154 32.94 47.79 -22.18
CA GLN A 1154 33.37 48.96 -21.41
C GLN A 1154 32.45 49.23 -20.22
N TRP A 1155 31.12 49.15 -20.41
CA TRP A 1155 30.16 49.27 -19.32
C TRP A 1155 30.40 48.23 -18.21
N VAL A 1156 30.69 46.98 -18.59
CA VAL A 1156 31.03 45.92 -17.63
C VAL A 1156 32.32 46.23 -16.87
N LEU A 1157 33.35 46.69 -17.58
CA LEU A 1157 34.64 47.03 -16.99
C LEU A 1157 34.56 48.23 -16.03
N ASP A 1158 33.74 49.23 -16.35
CA ASP A 1158 33.51 50.40 -15.51
C ASP A 1158 32.86 50.00 -14.17
N TRP A 1159 31.88 49.09 -14.21
CA TRP A 1159 31.28 48.54 -12.99
C TRP A 1159 32.22 47.61 -12.21
N ALA A 1160 33.07 46.85 -12.89
CA ALA A 1160 34.08 45.99 -12.24
C ALA A 1160 35.11 46.83 -11.47
N ASN A 1161 35.55 47.95 -12.06
CA ASN A 1161 36.45 48.90 -11.42
C ASN A 1161 35.77 49.63 -10.25
N TRP A 1162 34.51 50.07 -10.44
CA TRP A 1162 33.73 50.65 -9.35
C TRP A 1162 33.55 49.66 -8.19
N TRP A 1163 33.26 48.40 -8.47
CA TRP A 1163 33.14 47.34 -7.46
C TRP A 1163 34.45 47.14 -6.69
N LYS A 1164 35.58 47.07 -7.39
CA LYS A 1164 36.92 46.92 -6.80
C LYS A 1164 37.30 48.08 -5.88
N GLU A 1165 36.88 49.31 -6.19
CA GLU A 1165 37.14 50.49 -5.37
C GLU A 1165 36.24 50.58 -4.13
N ASN A 1166 35.02 50.03 -4.19
CA ASN A 1166 34.01 50.14 -3.13
C ASN A 1166 33.91 48.89 -2.22
N SER A 1167 34.42 47.73 -2.65
CA SER A 1167 34.45 46.50 -1.85
C SER A 1167 35.50 46.54 -0.73
N LEU A 1168 36.56 47.36 -0.86
CA LEU A 1168 37.59 47.57 0.16
C LEU A 1168 37.14 48.45 1.34
N VAL A 1169 36.01 49.17 1.22
CA VAL A 1169 35.53 50.11 2.25
C VAL A 1169 34.59 49.42 3.27
N GLN A 1170 34.10 48.21 2.96
CA GLN A 1170 33.16 47.49 3.84
C GLN A 1170 33.84 46.66 4.96
N THR A 1171 35.16 46.54 4.96
CA THR A 1171 35.91 45.75 5.98
C THR A 1171 36.24 46.49 7.28
N GLU A 1172 36.03 47.81 7.38
CA GLU A 1172 36.37 48.59 8.60
C GLU A 1172 35.17 48.95 9.51
N ALA A 1173 33.95 48.50 9.18
CA ALA A 1173 32.75 48.83 9.97
C ALA A 1173 31.87 47.61 10.35
N ALA A 1174 32.48 46.46 10.62
CA ALA A 1174 31.82 45.29 11.22
C ALA A 1174 32.55 44.81 12.48
#